data_AF-A0A2V9DFD9-F1
#
_entry.id   AF-A0A2V9DFD9-F1
#
_cell.length_a   1.000
_cell.length_b   1.000
_cell.length_c   1.000
_cell.angle_alpha   90.00
_cell.angle_beta   90.00
_cell.angle_gamma   90.00
#
_symmetry.space_group_name_H-M   'P 1'
#
loop_
_entity.id
_entity.type
_entity.pdbx_description
1 polymer ?
#
loop_
_entity_poly.entity_id
_entity_poly.type
_entity_poly.pdbx_seq_one_letter_code
_entity_poly.pdbx_strand_id
1 'polypeptide(L)'
;MANRWLLLLTALLLMAQTSRTAKTSTAGAALSPTKLSADGEKWVAQTLKSMTLEEKLGQLVMVFYYGGFLAAESPGYKDLLRQVEQNHLGGFVVQTRGAPLGIERSQVYPTAVLANHLQSHAKIPLLIGADFERGTAMRLDEGTSFPLAMAVAATGSPQDAYTVGRITAIEARAAGVHWVFAPVADVNSNSDNPIINTRSFGEDPRRVAEFVAAFVRGVEENGALATAKHFPGHGDTSTDSHLDLPTVRGDRARLEQVELAPFRAAIAAGVSTIMTGHLAVPAIEPDPDVPATLSPKILTELLHRQMGFEGVVVTDALDMGGVTVRYPPAEVAVRSILAGVDVLLVPPAPEAALAALADAIASGRIPKSRIDEAVTRVLRAKARLGLHKQKLVDLNAIATQFGRPEFLRQAQDIADRGVTLLRDAPHMLPLDATRPMRVLLVVISGDSDPYPGEDLERESRWRVDSLEVVRTDTKFTKVETVKLPPPDSYDVAIAALFVRVADRKGTVGLPEDQAALVNELLAARKPVVVAAFGSPYLIERFPAAKTWLAVFSTFDVAQRAAARALFGQVAVSGRLPVSVPGVAPVGLKIGDGLSVAANPMTLRAASADIEASLKPAFGVLDRAVADGAFPGGVLAVGYRGELTLRAFGRQTYQANAPSVTPQTIYDVASLSKPVVTTTLVAMQVAAGRLQLDAPIATYLPEWAAGPNPEWRRNVTLRHLLTHTSGLPPHKPYYETSKGKLGSPQARREVLAKIFSEPLTSEPGKQSSYSDLGFILLGEIVERMTGESLDRLARERIFTPLGMRDSLYNPPKSLRARIAPTENDAAFRKRLVLGEVHDENAWAMGGVAGHAGLFSTAADLAAFCQMLLNGGLYTHQRILPRNTIELFTSRQALAGGTRALGWTVPTEDSSSGRYFSARSYGHTGFSGTSIWIDPEKELFVVLLTNRVYPTRENEKIAQLRPAVHDAVVEALGLVPARQTAR
;
A
#
# COMPACT_ATOMS: atom_id res chain seq x y z
N MET A 1 -3.68 -64.68 -24.35
CA MET A 1 -5.15 -64.57 -24.19
C MET A 1 -5.40 -63.78 -22.91
N ALA A 2 -5.46 -62.46 -22.96
CA ALA A 2 -6.57 -61.60 -23.42
C ALA A 2 -7.20 -60.91 -22.20
N ASN A 3 -7.04 -59.58 -22.16
CA ASN A 3 -7.82 -58.58 -21.42
C ASN A 3 -7.73 -58.51 -19.88
N ARG A 4 -6.67 -57.86 -19.40
CA ARG A 4 -6.70 -56.88 -18.30
C ARG A 4 -5.85 -55.69 -18.74
N TRP A 5 -6.16 -54.47 -18.28
CA TRP A 5 -5.66 -53.14 -18.70
C TRP A 5 -6.51 -52.40 -19.74
N LEU A 6 -7.74 -52.05 -19.38
CA LEU A 6 -8.45 -50.91 -19.95
C LEU A 6 -9.47 -50.39 -18.93
N LEU A 7 -9.11 -49.38 -18.13
CA LEU A 7 -9.98 -48.40 -17.43
C LEU A 7 -9.16 -47.55 -16.42
N LEU A 8 -8.04 -46.99 -16.88
CA LEU A 8 -7.25 -45.98 -16.15
C LEU A 8 -6.76 -44.87 -17.10
N LEU A 9 -7.55 -44.56 -18.12
CA LEU A 9 -7.20 -43.63 -19.21
C LEU A 9 -8.42 -42.85 -19.73
N THR A 10 -9.20 -42.24 -18.83
CA THR A 10 -10.28 -41.28 -19.18
C THR A 10 -10.44 -40.16 -18.12
N ALA A 11 -9.35 -39.63 -17.58
CA ALA A 11 -9.37 -38.37 -16.81
C ALA A 11 -8.08 -37.53 -16.92
N LEU A 12 -7.30 -37.70 -17.99
CA LEU A 12 -6.07 -36.92 -18.25
C LEU A 12 -5.90 -36.51 -19.73
N LEU A 13 -7.01 -36.41 -20.46
CA LEU A 13 -7.05 -36.02 -21.89
C LEU A 13 -8.19 -35.04 -22.20
N LEU A 14 -8.35 -34.02 -21.35
CA LEU A 14 -9.19 -32.84 -21.60
C LEU A 14 -8.53 -31.56 -21.07
N MET A 15 -7.22 -31.43 -21.32
CA MET A 15 -6.47 -30.15 -21.30
C MET A 15 -5.29 -30.24 -22.28
N ALA A 16 -5.56 -30.53 -23.56
CA ALA A 16 -4.53 -30.44 -24.59
C ALA A 16 -5.17 -30.35 -25.98
N GLN A 17 -5.97 -29.32 -26.25
CA GLN A 17 -6.18 -28.85 -27.62
C GLN A 17 -6.11 -27.33 -27.70
N THR A 18 -4.97 -26.90 -28.24
CA THR A 18 -4.82 -25.80 -29.20
C THR A 18 -5.14 -24.39 -28.72
N SER A 19 -4.34 -23.89 -27.77
CA SER A 19 -3.78 -22.55 -27.98
C SER A 19 -2.71 -22.67 -29.06
N ARG A 20 -3.02 -22.25 -30.30
CA ARG A 20 -1.98 -21.83 -31.24
C ARG A 20 -1.36 -20.55 -30.67
N THR A 21 -0.52 -20.69 -29.65
CA THR A 21 0.46 -19.68 -29.31
C THR A 21 1.42 -19.62 -30.50
N ALA A 22 1.26 -18.59 -31.32
CA ALA A 22 2.32 -18.17 -32.21
C ALA A 22 3.58 -18.04 -31.36
N LYS A 23 4.58 -18.89 -31.61
CA LYS A 23 5.92 -18.73 -31.06
C LYS A 23 6.45 -17.41 -31.62
N THR A 24 6.23 -16.32 -30.91
CA THR A 24 7.02 -15.10 -31.06
C THR A 24 8.41 -15.44 -30.55
N SER A 25 9.29 -15.83 -31.47
CA SER A 25 10.73 -15.87 -31.23
C SER A 25 11.22 -14.44 -31.05
N THR A 26 11.26 -13.96 -29.81
CA THR A 26 12.01 -12.76 -29.45
C THR A 26 12.83 -13.04 -28.21
N ALA A 27 13.80 -13.95 -28.36
CA ALA A 27 15.04 -13.79 -27.62
C ALA A 27 15.72 -12.55 -28.22
N GLY A 28 15.46 -11.39 -27.61
CA GLY A 28 15.98 -10.11 -28.06
C GLY A 28 17.49 -10.10 -27.90
N ALA A 29 18.21 -10.11 -29.01
CA ALA A 29 19.58 -9.59 -29.03
C ALA A 29 19.52 -8.14 -28.53
N ALA A 30 20.35 -7.79 -27.55
CA ALA A 30 20.45 -6.44 -27.03
C ALA A 30 20.67 -5.46 -28.20
N LEU A 31 19.69 -4.57 -28.41
CA LEU A 31 19.78 -3.53 -29.43
C LEU A 31 20.89 -2.56 -29.03
N SER A 32 21.91 -2.41 -29.89
CA SER A 32 22.89 -1.34 -29.75
C SER A 32 22.15 0.01 -29.85
N PRO A 33 22.30 0.94 -28.88
CA PRO A 33 21.52 2.18 -28.80
C PRO A 33 21.59 3.09 -30.03
N THR A 34 22.60 2.92 -30.88
CA THR A 34 22.91 3.82 -32.01
C THR A 34 22.58 3.25 -33.39
N LYS A 35 22.32 1.94 -33.54
CA LYS A 35 22.13 1.31 -34.85
C LYS A 35 20.66 1.04 -35.17
N LEU A 36 20.15 1.81 -36.14
CA LEU A 36 18.85 1.54 -36.76
C LEU A 36 18.92 0.29 -37.65
N SER A 37 17.76 -0.31 -37.94
CA SER A 37 17.66 -1.30 -39.00
C SER A 37 17.92 -0.66 -40.37
N ALA A 38 18.33 -1.46 -41.35
CA ALA A 38 18.53 -0.98 -42.72
C ALA A 38 17.28 -0.29 -43.30
N ASP A 39 16.08 -0.81 -42.98
CA ASP A 39 14.81 -0.18 -43.35
C ASP A 39 14.63 1.20 -42.69
N GLY A 40 15.02 1.32 -41.41
CA GLY A 40 14.96 2.58 -40.67
C GLY A 40 15.90 3.62 -41.26
N GLU A 41 17.15 3.24 -41.56
CA GLU A 41 18.11 4.12 -42.23
C GLU A 41 17.63 4.57 -43.60
N LYS A 42 17.06 3.64 -44.38
CA LYS A 42 16.48 3.94 -45.69
C LYS A 42 15.31 4.91 -45.58
N TRP A 43 14.41 4.71 -44.60
CA TRP A 43 13.29 5.61 -44.36
C TRP A 43 13.79 7.01 -44.00
N VAL A 44 14.76 7.15 -43.08
CA VAL A 44 15.35 8.44 -42.72
C VAL A 44 15.90 9.18 -43.95
N ALA A 45 16.73 8.51 -44.75
CA ALA A 45 17.34 9.13 -45.94
C ALA A 45 16.30 9.54 -46.99
N GLN A 46 15.28 8.71 -47.22
CA GLN A 46 14.21 9.01 -48.17
C GLN A 46 13.32 10.15 -47.69
N THR A 47 12.91 10.13 -46.42
CA THR A 47 12.10 11.18 -45.82
C THR A 47 12.84 12.51 -45.86
N LEU A 48 14.08 12.58 -45.39
CA LEU A 48 14.87 13.82 -45.39
C LEU A 48 15.00 14.43 -46.79
N LYS A 49 15.25 13.60 -47.80
CA LYS A 49 15.38 14.04 -49.20
C LYS A 49 14.06 14.60 -49.75
N SER A 50 12.93 14.09 -49.30
CA SER A 50 11.59 14.49 -49.76
C SER A 50 11.02 15.73 -49.07
N MET A 51 11.64 16.17 -47.95
CA MET A 51 11.09 17.25 -47.13
C MET A 51 11.38 18.64 -47.71
N THR A 52 10.39 19.52 -47.64
CA THR A 52 10.58 20.97 -47.85
C THR A 52 11.37 21.59 -46.71
N LEU A 53 11.83 22.84 -46.89
CA LEU A 53 12.49 23.56 -45.80
C LEU A 53 11.53 23.79 -44.61
N GLU A 54 10.28 24.15 -44.89
CA GLU A 54 9.25 24.37 -43.87
C GLU A 54 9.00 23.10 -43.06
N GLU A 55 8.87 21.94 -43.74
CA GLU A 55 8.75 20.65 -43.06
C GLU A 55 9.98 20.36 -42.18
N LYS A 56 11.19 20.64 -42.68
CA LYS A 56 12.43 20.46 -41.90
C LYS A 56 12.46 21.33 -40.65
N LEU A 57 12.10 22.61 -40.76
CA LEU A 57 12.06 23.53 -39.62
C LEU A 57 11.00 23.13 -38.59
N GLY A 58 9.80 22.74 -39.06
CA GLY A 58 8.74 22.24 -38.20
C GLY A 58 9.18 21.06 -37.34
N GLN A 59 9.96 20.12 -37.90
CA GLN A 59 10.48 18.97 -37.16
C GLN A 59 11.38 19.31 -35.97
N LEU A 60 11.91 20.54 -35.89
CA LEU A 60 12.79 20.99 -34.82
C LEU A 60 12.04 21.68 -33.68
N VAL A 61 10.70 21.76 -33.71
CA VAL A 61 9.91 22.50 -32.73
C VAL A 61 8.91 21.58 -32.04
N MET A 62 8.80 21.73 -30.72
CA MET A 62 7.77 21.09 -29.88
C MET A 62 7.05 22.14 -29.04
N VAL A 63 5.73 21.98 -28.89
CA VAL A 63 4.89 22.90 -28.09
C VAL A 63 4.09 22.14 -27.02
N PHE A 64 3.51 22.89 -26.07
CA PHE A 64 2.67 22.29 -25.03
C PHE A 64 1.41 21.65 -25.60
N TYR A 65 1.01 20.59 -24.91
CA TYR A 65 -0.15 19.77 -25.19
C TYR A 65 -0.75 19.31 -23.86
N TYR A 66 -2.06 19.41 -23.71
CA TYR A 66 -2.74 19.24 -22.41
C TYR A 66 -3.67 18.02 -22.35
N GLY A 67 -3.37 16.95 -23.10
CA GLY A 67 -3.84 15.55 -22.89
C GLY A 67 -5.30 15.28 -22.50
N GLY A 68 -6.21 16.21 -22.75
CA GLY A 68 -7.58 16.19 -22.26
C GLY A 68 -8.58 16.21 -23.40
N PHE A 69 -9.86 16.08 -23.05
CA PHE A 69 -10.92 16.22 -24.04
C PHE A 69 -10.94 17.64 -24.62
N LEU A 70 -10.92 17.72 -25.95
CA LEU A 70 -11.12 18.95 -26.70
C LEU A 70 -12.21 18.71 -27.74
N ALA A 71 -13.23 19.56 -27.74
CA ALA A 71 -14.23 19.53 -28.81
C ALA A 71 -13.56 19.93 -30.14
N ALA A 72 -13.93 19.25 -31.23
CA ALA A 72 -13.32 19.45 -32.55
C ALA A 72 -13.40 20.91 -33.05
N GLU A 73 -14.44 21.64 -32.65
CA GLU A 73 -14.63 23.04 -33.03
C GLU A 73 -13.93 24.05 -32.10
N SER A 74 -13.36 23.58 -30.99
CA SER A 74 -12.71 24.45 -30.00
C SER A 74 -11.46 25.12 -30.58
N PRO A 75 -11.15 26.36 -30.18
CA PRO A 75 -9.93 27.05 -30.61
C PRO A 75 -8.66 26.24 -30.31
N GLY A 76 -8.58 25.61 -29.14
CA GLY A 76 -7.43 24.79 -28.75
C GLY A 76 -7.23 23.55 -29.64
N TYR A 77 -8.31 22.89 -30.06
CA TYR A 77 -8.22 21.77 -30.98
C TYR A 77 -7.76 22.20 -32.37
N LYS A 78 -8.35 23.28 -32.90
CA LYS A 78 -7.99 23.84 -34.20
C LYS A 78 -6.54 24.32 -34.23
N ASP A 79 -6.05 24.90 -33.13
CA ASP A 79 -4.66 25.29 -33.01
C ASP A 79 -3.72 24.08 -33.04
N LEU A 80 -4.01 22.99 -32.32
CA LEU A 80 -3.22 21.77 -32.38
C LEU A 80 -3.15 21.18 -33.80
N LEU A 81 -4.27 21.14 -34.53
CA LEU A 81 -4.26 20.68 -35.92
C LEU A 81 -3.47 21.62 -36.83
N ARG A 82 -3.61 22.94 -36.66
CA ARG A 82 -2.82 23.94 -37.39
C ARG A 82 -1.31 23.73 -37.19
N GLN A 83 -0.88 23.46 -35.96
CA GLN A 83 0.52 23.14 -35.65
C GLN A 83 1.01 21.88 -36.39
N VAL A 84 0.17 20.85 -36.51
CA VAL A 84 0.52 19.61 -37.22
C VAL A 84 0.49 19.78 -38.74
N GLU A 85 -0.56 20.37 -39.29
CA GLU A 85 -0.85 20.39 -40.72
C GLU A 85 -0.13 21.51 -41.47
N GLN A 86 -0.01 22.70 -40.85
CA GLN A 86 0.56 23.88 -41.49
C GLN A 86 2.01 24.14 -41.05
N ASN A 87 2.28 24.05 -39.74
CA ASN A 87 3.62 24.28 -39.21
C ASN A 87 4.49 23.01 -39.19
N HIS A 88 3.92 21.85 -39.51
CA HIS A 88 4.62 20.57 -39.61
C HIS A 88 5.45 20.23 -38.37
N LEU A 89 4.92 20.54 -37.18
CA LEU A 89 5.67 20.38 -35.93
C LEU A 89 6.23 18.95 -35.74
N GLY A 90 7.41 18.88 -35.15
CA GLY A 90 8.11 17.62 -34.86
C GLY A 90 7.45 16.82 -33.75
N GLY A 91 6.76 17.52 -32.84
CA GLY A 91 6.14 16.88 -31.69
C GLY A 91 5.45 17.84 -30.71
N PHE A 92 5.03 17.26 -29.59
CA PHE A 92 4.34 17.94 -28.49
C PHE A 92 4.87 17.46 -27.14
N VAL A 93 4.72 18.27 -26.10
CA VAL A 93 5.02 17.89 -24.71
C VAL A 93 3.76 17.94 -23.85
N VAL A 94 3.46 16.84 -23.16
CA VAL A 94 2.36 16.75 -22.19
C VAL A 94 2.68 17.60 -20.97
N GLN A 95 1.78 18.53 -20.65
CA GLN A 95 1.92 19.44 -19.52
C GLN A 95 0.64 19.50 -18.67
N THR A 96 0.80 19.84 -17.39
CA THR A 96 -0.30 20.05 -16.45
C THR A 96 -0.81 21.49 -16.46
N ARG A 97 -2.08 21.70 -16.10
CA ARG A 97 -2.67 23.05 -15.99
C ARG A 97 -2.72 23.49 -14.52
N GLY A 98 -2.56 24.79 -14.30
CA GLY A 98 -2.91 25.40 -13.02
C GLY A 98 -4.43 25.53 -12.88
N ALA A 99 -4.96 25.17 -11.72
CA ALA A 99 -6.38 25.26 -11.36
C ALA A 99 -6.53 25.91 -9.97
N PRO A 100 -7.71 26.45 -9.60
CA PRO A 100 -7.91 27.10 -8.31
C PRO A 100 -7.55 26.23 -7.09
N LEU A 101 -7.75 24.91 -7.21
CA LEU A 101 -7.49 23.91 -6.17
C LEU A 101 -6.15 23.17 -6.34
N GLY A 102 -5.28 23.59 -7.26
CA GLY A 102 -3.96 22.99 -7.44
C GLY A 102 -3.62 22.72 -8.90
N ILE A 103 -3.04 21.55 -9.17
CA ILE A 103 -2.57 21.15 -10.49
C ILE A 103 -3.58 20.18 -11.10
N GLU A 104 -4.09 20.50 -12.28
CA GLU A 104 -4.91 19.61 -13.11
C GLU A 104 -4.00 18.83 -14.06
N ARG A 105 -4.04 17.50 -13.96
CA ARG A 105 -3.26 16.59 -14.82
C ARG A 105 -4.14 16.08 -15.96
N SER A 106 -3.50 15.53 -16.99
CA SER A 106 -4.23 14.92 -18.10
C SER A 106 -4.71 13.52 -17.74
N GLN A 107 -5.75 13.03 -18.39
CA GLN A 107 -6.22 11.65 -18.24
C GLN A 107 -5.59 10.76 -19.31
N VAL A 108 -5.26 9.51 -18.98
CA VAL A 108 -4.54 8.60 -19.89
C VAL A 108 -5.31 8.31 -21.18
N TYR A 109 -6.62 8.08 -21.09
CA TYR A 109 -7.42 7.69 -22.26
C TYR A 109 -7.64 8.86 -23.23
N PRO A 110 -8.09 10.07 -22.79
CA PRO A 110 -8.13 11.25 -23.64
C PRO A 110 -6.76 11.62 -24.23
N THR A 111 -5.68 11.47 -23.45
CA THR A 111 -4.31 11.68 -23.94
C THR A 111 -4.01 10.77 -25.14
N ALA A 112 -4.21 9.46 -25.00
CA ALA A 112 -3.94 8.50 -26.06
C ALA A 112 -4.84 8.70 -27.30
N VAL A 113 -6.12 9.02 -27.10
CA VAL A 113 -7.07 9.32 -28.19
C VAL A 113 -6.62 10.54 -28.99
N LEU A 114 -6.33 11.63 -28.29
CA LEU A 114 -5.92 12.87 -28.95
C LEU A 114 -4.53 12.71 -29.60
N ALA A 115 -3.60 11.99 -28.97
CA ALA A 115 -2.32 11.63 -29.56
C ALA A 115 -2.49 10.87 -30.89
N ASN A 116 -3.34 9.84 -30.91
CA ASN A 116 -3.67 9.09 -32.13
C ASN A 116 -4.27 9.98 -33.22
N HIS A 117 -5.14 10.93 -32.83
CA HIS A 117 -5.73 11.87 -33.77
C HIS A 117 -4.68 12.82 -34.37
N LEU A 118 -3.82 13.43 -33.55
CA LEU A 118 -2.73 14.27 -34.07
C LEU A 118 -1.77 13.45 -34.96
N GLN A 119 -1.48 12.20 -34.59
CA GLN A 119 -0.69 11.29 -35.42
C GLN A 119 -1.34 11.01 -36.77
N SER A 120 -2.67 10.87 -36.88
CA SER A 120 -3.32 10.60 -38.16
C SER A 120 -3.25 11.78 -39.13
N HIS A 121 -3.20 13.02 -38.62
CA HIS A 121 -3.03 14.23 -39.43
C HIS A 121 -1.56 14.54 -39.76
N ALA A 122 -0.61 13.98 -39.00
CA ALA A 122 0.80 14.22 -39.23
C ALA A 122 1.35 13.44 -40.45
N LYS A 123 1.91 14.17 -41.42
CA LYS A 123 2.63 13.60 -42.58
C LYS A 123 3.87 12.83 -42.16
N ILE A 124 4.64 13.41 -41.23
CA ILE A 124 5.81 12.77 -40.58
C ILE A 124 5.39 12.46 -39.14
N PRO A 125 5.60 11.23 -38.62
CA PRO A 125 5.12 10.85 -37.29
C PRO A 125 5.60 11.81 -36.19
N LEU A 126 4.76 12.13 -35.23
CA LEU A 126 5.07 13.05 -34.13
C LEU A 126 5.86 12.36 -33.00
N LEU A 127 6.74 13.10 -32.33
CA LEU A 127 7.23 12.74 -30.99
C LEU A 127 6.33 13.37 -29.94
N ILE A 128 5.94 12.61 -28.92
CA ILE A 128 5.19 13.13 -27.79
C ILE A 128 6.07 12.91 -26.57
N GLY A 129 6.42 13.99 -25.88
CA GLY A 129 7.27 13.98 -24.69
C GLY A 129 6.52 14.31 -23.41
N ALA A 130 7.09 13.98 -22.26
CA ALA A 130 6.58 14.40 -20.96
C ALA A 130 7.67 14.32 -19.89
N ASP A 131 7.60 15.21 -18.88
CA ASP A 131 8.38 15.02 -17.66
C ASP A 131 7.76 13.91 -16.81
N PHE A 132 8.43 12.76 -16.78
CA PHE A 132 8.05 11.62 -15.94
C PHE A 132 9.18 11.23 -14.98
N GLU A 133 9.76 12.22 -14.28
CA GLU A 133 10.83 12.01 -13.28
C GLU A 133 10.43 11.05 -12.17
N ARG A 134 9.13 10.97 -11.86
CA ARG A 134 8.54 10.11 -10.82
C ARG A 134 7.44 9.19 -11.36
N GLY A 135 7.58 8.76 -12.61
CA GLY A 135 6.56 7.98 -13.32
C GLY A 135 5.52 8.83 -14.02
N THR A 136 4.58 8.15 -14.68
CA THR A 136 3.54 8.77 -15.53
C THR A 136 2.57 9.64 -14.75
N ALA A 137 2.33 9.31 -13.48
CA ALA A 137 1.50 10.07 -12.54
C ALA A 137 2.03 11.50 -12.24
N MET A 138 3.19 11.87 -12.80
CA MET A 138 3.69 13.24 -12.78
C MET A 138 2.86 14.19 -13.67
N ARG A 139 2.41 13.72 -14.84
CA ARG A 139 1.58 14.52 -15.77
C ARG A 139 0.21 13.91 -16.04
N LEU A 140 0.01 12.64 -15.71
CA LEU A 140 -1.26 11.94 -15.85
C LEU A 140 -1.92 11.74 -14.47
N ASP A 141 -3.26 11.76 -14.43
CA ASP A 141 -4.02 11.47 -13.21
C ASP A 141 -3.89 9.98 -12.83
N GLU A 142 -3.98 9.10 -13.83
CA GLU A 142 -3.77 7.68 -13.66
C GLU A 142 -2.29 7.29 -13.85
N GLY A 143 -1.95 6.08 -13.40
CA GLY A 143 -0.65 5.45 -13.66
C GLY A 143 0.16 5.26 -12.39
N THR A 144 1.40 4.81 -12.56
CA THR A 144 2.27 4.50 -11.43
C THR A 144 3.00 5.75 -10.94
N SER A 145 2.80 6.07 -9.66
CA SER A 145 3.48 7.15 -8.93
C SER A 145 4.68 6.59 -8.16
N PHE A 146 5.88 7.10 -8.43
CA PHE A 146 7.11 6.76 -7.70
C PHE A 146 7.52 7.88 -6.75
N PRO A 147 8.35 7.60 -5.73
CA PRO A 147 8.98 8.66 -4.95
C PRO A 147 10.03 9.40 -5.80
N LEU A 148 10.52 10.56 -5.33
CA LEU A 148 11.55 11.33 -6.03
C LEU A 148 12.91 10.61 -6.03
N ALA A 149 13.81 11.00 -6.94
CA ALA A 149 15.09 10.35 -7.20
C ALA A 149 15.94 10.16 -5.94
N MET A 150 15.95 11.13 -5.02
CA MET A 150 16.71 11.02 -3.77
C MET A 150 16.19 9.89 -2.86
N ALA A 151 14.87 9.66 -2.84
CA ALA A 151 14.28 8.53 -2.12
C ALA A 151 14.68 7.19 -2.77
N VAL A 152 14.72 7.15 -4.11
CA VAL A 152 15.17 5.97 -4.87
C VAL A 152 16.64 5.69 -4.61
N ALA A 153 17.48 6.72 -4.53
CA ALA A 153 18.88 6.58 -4.17
C ALA A 153 19.09 6.12 -2.73
N ALA A 154 18.22 6.54 -1.82
CA ALA A 154 18.27 6.15 -0.42
C ALA A 154 18.04 4.64 -0.20
N THR A 155 17.47 3.91 -1.18
CA THR A 155 17.40 2.45 -1.14
C THR A 155 18.78 1.77 -1.27
N GLY A 156 19.77 2.51 -1.78
CA GLY A 156 21.11 2.01 -2.07
C GLY A 156 21.24 1.24 -3.39
N SER A 157 20.14 0.94 -4.09
CA SER A 157 20.12 0.04 -5.24
C SER A 157 19.82 0.74 -6.58
N PRO A 158 20.79 0.84 -7.51
CA PRO A 158 20.55 1.33 -8.86
C PRO A 158 19.49 0.52 -9.64
N GLN A 159 19.24 -0.75 -9.25
CA GLN A 159 18.18 -1.57 -9.85
C GLN A 159 16.78 -0.98 -9.62
N ASP A 160 16.59 -0.18 -8.56
CA ASP A 160 15.33 0.53 -8.34
C ASP A 160 15.15 1.65 -9.35
N ALA A 161 16.21 2.40 -9.67
CA ALA A 161 16.15 3.40 -10.75
C ALA A 161 15.89 2.77 -12.12
N TYR A 162 16.48 1.60 -12.41
CA TYR A 162 16.11 0.81 -13.60
C TYR A 162 14.61 0.46 -13.61
N THR A 163 14.08 0.01 -12.47
CA THR A 163 12.67 -0.37 -12.34
C THR A 163 11.73 0.82 -12.56
N VAL A 164 12.07 1.99 -12.01
CA VAL A 164 11.35 3.25 -12.26
C VAL A 164 11.36 3.57 -13.76
N GLY A 165 12.53 3.56 -14.40
CA GLY A 165 12.65 3.84 -15.83
C GLY A 165 11.86 2.86 -16.71
N ARG A 166 11.95 1.55 -16.41
CA ARG A 166 11.22 0.49 -17.13
C ARG A 166 9.71 0.68 -17.07
N ILE A 167 9.16 0.84 -15.86
CA ILE A 167 7.70 0.98 -15.68
C ILE A 167 7.22 2.27 -16.34
N THR A 168 7.96 3.37 -16.15
CA THR A 168 7.67 4.66 -16.77
C THR A 168 7.61 4.55 -18.29
N ALA A 169 8.57 3.87 -18.93
CA ALA A 169 8.58 3.69 -20.38
C ALA A 169 7.39 2.85 -20.88
N ILE A 170 7.09 1.72 -20.21
CA ILE A 170 5.95 0.86 -20.58
C ILE A 170 4.64 1.65 -20.52
N GLU A 171 4.38 2.35 -19.41
CA GLU A 171 3.17 3.13 -19.24
C GLU A 171 3.12 4.35 -20.18
N ALA A 172 4.24 5.06 -20.36
CA ALA A 172 4.33 6.18 -21.29
C ALA A 172 3.96 5.76 -22.72
N ARG A 173 4.52 4.63 -23.19
CA ARG A 173 4.23 4.09 -24.53
C ARG A 173 2.76 3.70 -24.69
N ALA A 174 2.14 3.14 -23.66
CA ALA A 174 0.71 2.84 -23.69
C ALA A 174 -0.16 4.10 -23.78
N ALA A 175 0.28 5.21 -23.17
CA ALA A 175 -0.40 6.51 -23.22
C ALA A 175 -0.14 7.31 -24.51
N GLY A 176 0.68 6.79 -25.44
CA GLY A 176 1.10 7.53 -26.65
C GLY A 176 2.24 8.53 -26.42
N VAL A 177 2.93 8.44 -25.29
CA VAL A 177 4.13 9.25 -24.98
C VAL A 177 5.38 8.43 -25.30
N HIS A 178 6.28 9.01 -26.08
CA HIS A 178 7.46 8.32 -26.61
C HIS A 178 8.77 8.75 -25.96
N TRP A 179 8.79 9.98 -25.44
CA TRP A 179 10.00 10.68 -25.02
C TRP A 179 9.88 11.08 -23.55
N VAL A 180 10.67 10.43 -22.69
CA VAL A 180 10.67 10.63 -21.25
C VAL A 180 11.75 11.65 -20.90
N PHE A 181 11.35 12.84 -20.45
CA PHE A 181 12.27 13.90 -20.02
C PHE A 181 12.85 13.63 -18.61
N ALA A 182 13.49 12.47 -18.46
CA ALA A 182 14.16 11.97 -17.27
C ALA A 182 15.24 10.93 -17.67
N PRO A 183 16.29 10.71 -16.86
CA PRO A 183 16.45 11.17 -15.47
C PRO A 183 17.09 12.55 -15.34
N VAL A 184 16.86 13.19 -14.18
CA VAL A 184 17.73 14.27 -13.72
C VAL A 184 19.10 13.67 -13.38
N ALA A 185 20.13 14.17 -14.05
CA ALA A 185 21.52 13.76 -13.97
C ALA A 185 22.38 14.73 -13.17
N ASP A 186 21.79 15.80 -12.64
CA ASP A 186 22.49 16.78 -11.81
C ASP A 186 22.97 16.18 -10.49
N VAL A 187 24.20 16.51 -10.08
CA VAL A 187 24.75 16.18 -8.76
C VAL A 187 24.36 17.26 -7.77
N ASN A 188 23.61 16.92 -6.73
CA ASN A 188 23.17 17.88 -5.71
C ASN A 188 24.31 18.22 -4.74
N SER A 189 25.31 18.96 -5.22
CA SER A 189 26.50 19.34 -4.44
C SER A 189 26.29 20.59 -3.58
N ASN A 190 25.17 21.30 -3.77
CA ASN A 190 24.74 22.44 -2.96
C ASN A 190 23.40 22.14 -2.28
N SER A 191 23.36 22.15 -0.94
CA SER A 191 22.15 21.87 -0.14
C SER A 191 21.06 22.93 -0.31
N ASP A 192 21.45 24.16 -0.62
CA ASP A 192 20.56 25.31 -0.77
C ASP A 192 19.96 25.41 -2.18
N ASN A 193 20.32 24.49 -3.08
CA ASN A 193 19.81 24.49 -4.45
C ASN A 193 18.27 24.35 -4.43
N PRO A 194 17.52 25.34 -4.93
CA PRO A 194 16.07 25.38 -4.79
C PRO A 194 15.33 24.53 -5.83
N ILE A 195 16.03 24.04 -6.86
CA ILE A 195 15.41 23.44 -8.05
C ILE A 195 15.86 22.00 -8.33
N ILE A 196 16.99 21.54 -7.80
CA ILE A 196 17.50 20.17 -7.91
C ILE A 196 17.12 19.38 -6.65
N ASN A 197 17.81 19.58 -5.53
CA ASN A 197 17.49 18.98 -4.23
C ASN A 197 17.02 17.51 -4.37
N THR A 198 15.84 17.16 -3.87
CA THR A 198 15.26 15.79 -3.95
C THR A 198 15.07 15.21 -5.36
N ARG A 199 15.15 16.02 -6.43
CA ARG A 199 15.11 15.55 -7.83
C ARG A 199 16.41 14.88 -8.27
N SER A 200 17.52 15.12 -7.58
CA SER A 200 18.78 14.41 -7.80
C SER A 200 18.83 13.08 -7.04
N PHE A 201 19.64 12.14 -7.53
CA PHE A 201 19.97 10.92 -6.80
C PHE A 201 20.96 11.16 -5.65
N GLY A 202 21.57 12.33 -5.48
CA GLY A 202 22.46 12.61 -4.34
C GLY A 202 23.62 13.54 -4.67
N GLU A 203 24.63 13.55 -3.80
CA GLU A 203 25.79 14.45 -3.91
C GLU A 203 27.08 13.77 -4.40
N ASP A 204 27.19 12.43 -4.38
CA ASP A 204 28.35 11.70 -4.90
C ASP A 204 28.22 11.48 -6.42
N PRO A 205 29.07 12.09 -7.26
CA PRO A 205 28.99 11.99 -8.71
C PRO A 205 29.00 10.56 -9.23
N ARG A 206 29.75 9.65 -8.58
CA ARG A 206 29.85 8.25 -9.01
C ARG A 206 28.54 7.52 -8.76
N ARG A 207 27.93 7.73 -7.59
CA ARG A 207 26.63 7.14 -7.26
C ARG A 207 25.53 7.73 -8.14
N VAL A 208 25.50 9.04 -8.34
CA VAL A 208 24.54 9.66 -9.27
C VAL A 208 24.68 9.07 -10.67
N ALA A 209 25.91 8.91 -11.18
CA ALA A 209 26.17 8.28 -12.48
C ALA A 209 25.64 6.84 -12.59
N GLU A 210 25.78 6.01 -11.55
CA GLU A 210 25.23 4.65 -11.50
C GLU A 210 23.70 4.63 -11.63
N PHE A 211 23.01 5.48 -10.86
CA PHE A 211 21.55 5.57 -10.87
C PHE A 211 21.02 6.16 -12.19
N VAL A 212 21.68 7.19 -12.72
CA VAL A 212 21.36 7.78 -14.03
C VAL A 212 21.48 6.73 -15.13
N ALA A 213 22.59 6.00 -15.19
CA ALA A 213 22.79 4.94 -16.18
C ALA A 213 21.74 3.83 -16.06
N ALA A 214 21.36 3.45 -14.84
CA ALA A 214 20.33 2.45 -14.60
C ALA A 214 18.94 2.91 -15.05
N PHE A 215 18.54 4.14 -14.73
CA PHE A 215 17.27 4.71 -15.19
C PHE A 215 17.22 4.81 -16.72
N VAL A 216 18.30 5.32 -17.35
CA VAL A 216 18.43 5.42 -18.81
C VAL A 216 18.22 4.05 -19.43
N ARG A 217 18.92 3.01 -18.98
CA ARG A 217 18.71 1.63 -19.47
C ARG A 217 17.26 1.18 -19.28
N GLY A 218 16.67 1.44 -18.11
CA GLY A 218 15.28 1.11 -17.83
C GLY A 218 14.32 1.68 -18.89
N VAL A 219 14.51 2.94 -19.28
CA VAL A 219 13.67 3.58 -20.30
C VAL A 219 13.99 3.06 -21.71
N GLU A 220 15.28 3.08 -22.09
CA GLU A 220 15.76 2.79 -23.44
C GLU A 220 15.51 1.33 -23.87
N GLU A 221 15.70 0.37 -22.95
CA GLU A 221 15.45 -1.05 -23.20
C GLU A 221 13.96 -1.39 -23.30
N ASN A 222 13.08 -0.48 -22.86
CA ASN A 222 11.63 -0.67 -22.82
C ASN A 222 10.88 0.24 -23.82
N GLY A 223 11.59 0.71 -24.84
CA GLY A 223 10.97 1.25 -26.07
C GLY A 223 10.60 2.73 -26.03
N ALA A 224 11.12 3.50 -25.06
CA ALA A 224 11.01 4.96 -25.02
C ALA A 224 12.38 5.63 -25.09
N LEU A 225 12.40 6.95 -25.33
CA LEU A 225 13.64 7.75 -25.36
C LEU A 225 13.87 8.37 -23.98
N ALA A 226 15.03 8.13 -23.38
CA ALA A 226 15.44 8.78 -22.13
C ALA A 226 16.11 10.13 -22.41
N THR A 227 16.05 11.03 -21.42
CA THR A 227 16.69 12.35 -21.47
C THR A 227 17.47 12.64 -20.21
N ALA A 228 18.80 12.65 -20.31
CA ALA A 228 19.63 13.15 -19.20
C ALA A 228 19.58 14.69 -19.17
N LYS A 229 19.29 15.27 -18.01
CA LYS A 229 19.14 16.73 -17.81
C LYS A 229 19.67 17.20 -16.44
N HIS A 230 20.14 18.43 -16.26
CA HIS A 230 20.13 19.55 -17.21
C HIS A 230 21.57 19.88 -17.60
N PHE A 231 21.97 19.53 -18.82
CA PHE A 231 23.37 19.66 -19.26
C PHE A 231 23.81 21.14 -19.29
N PRO A 232 25.02 21.48 -18.79
CA PRO A 232 26.08 20.57 -18.32
C PRO A 232 26.10 20.25 -16.81
N GLY A 233 25.05 20.60 -16.05
CA GLY A 233 24.90 20.28 -14.63
C GLY A 233 24.43 21.48 -13.80
N HIS A 234 23.23 21.38 -13.21
CA HIS A 234 22.53 22.46 -12.51
C HIS A 234 22.74 22.42 -10.97
N GLY A 235 23.16 21.28 -10.43
CA GLY A 235 23.06 20.96 -9.00
C GLY A 235 23.97 21.74 -8.03
N ASP A 236 24.82 22.65 -8.52
CA ASP A 236 25.65 23.55 -7.70
C ASP A 236 25.21 25.04 -7.77
N THR A 237 24.00 25.30 -8.28
CA THR A 237 23.50 26.69 -8.37
C THR A 237 22.57 27.07 -7.22
N SER A 238 22.55 28.35 -6.87
CA SER A 238 21.67 28.92 -5.82
C SER A 238 20.52 29.78 -6.38
N THR A 239 20.41 29.87 -7.71
CA THR A 239 19.38 30.67 -8.41
C THR A 239 18.51 29.75 -9.23
N ASP A 240 17.20 30.01 -9.26
CA ASP A 240 16.26 29.27 -10.10
C ASP A 240 16.33 29.75 -11.56
N SER A 241 16.57 28.83 -12.51
CA SER A 241 16.63 29.10 -13.96
C SER A 241 15.32 29.61 -14.56
N HIS A 242 14.20 29.40 -13.85
CA HIS A 242 12.90 29.95 -14.27
C HIS A 242 12.80 31.46 -14.03
N LEU A 243 13.65 32.03 -13.17
CA LEU A 243 13.62 33.43 -12.76
C LEU A 243 14.74 34.25 -13.40
N ASP A 244 15.97 33.72 -13.46
CA ASP A 244 17.15 34.35 -14.07
C ASP A 244 18.14 33.24 -14.53
N LEU A 245 19.37 33.59 -14.91
CA LEU A 245 20.41 32.67 -15.37
C LEU A 245 21.30 32.19 -14.21
N PRO A 246 21.18 30.92 -13.79
CA PRO A 246 22.02 30.36 -12.75
C PRO A 246 23.44 30.15 -13.28
N THR A 247 24.44 30.36 -12.42
CA THR A 247 25.85 30.24 -12.80
C THR A 247 26.49 29.04 -12.12
N VAL A 248 27.12 28.16 -12.91
CA VAL A 248 27.96 27.06 -12.43
C VAL A 248 29.40 27.57 -12.34
N ARG A 249 29.89 27.78 -11.12
CA ARG A 249 31.17 28.49 -10.87
C ARG A 249 32.41 27.60 -10.89
N GLY A 250 32.24 26.28 -10.90
CA GLY A 250 33.34 25.31 -10.88
C GLY A 250 34.31 25.50 -12.05
N ASP A 251 35.60 25.24 -11.80
CA ASP A 251 36.60 25.20 -12.86
C ASP A 251 36.42 23.96 -13.76
N ARG A 252 37.21 23.88 -14.85
CA ARG A 252 37.08 22.77 -15.79
C ARG A 252 37.36 21.40 -15.15
N ALA A 253 38.26 21.31 -14.18
CA ALA A 253 38.57 20.04 -13.53
C ALA A 253 37.41 19.57 -12.64
N ARG A 254 36.77 20.50 -11.92
CA ARG A 254 35.55 20.24 -11.15
C ARG A 254 34.42 19.77 -12.05
N LEU A 255 34.15 20.51 -13.14
CA LEU A 255 33.12 20.15 -14.13
C LEU A 255 33.29 18.72 -14.64
N GLU A 256 34.51 18.30 -14.95
CA GLU A 256 34.78 16.93 -15.41
C GLU A 256 34.56 15.86 -14.31
N GLN A 257 34.90 16.18 -13.06
CA GLN A 257 34.81 15.23 -11.95
C GLN A 257 33.40 15.10 -11.37
N VAL A 258 32.58 16.15 -11.45
CA VAL A 258 31.28 16.23 -10.79
C VAL A 258 30.15 16.41 -11.76
N GLU A 259 30.02 17.57 -12.38
CA GLU A 259 28.81 17.92 -13.13
C GLU A 259 28.66 17.06 -14.40
N LEU A 260 29.75 16.81 -15.12
CA LEU A 260 29.75 16.05 -16.38
C LEU A 260 29.77 14.53 -16.18
N ALA A 261 30.14 14.04 -14.99
CA ALA A 261 30.31 12.60 -14.75
C ALA A 261 29.01 11.79 -14.99
N PRO A 262 27.83 12.20 -14.47
CA PRO A 262 26.57 11.51 -14.77
C PRO A 262 26.17 11.57 -16.24
N PHE A 263 26.46 12.66 -16.97
CA PHE A 263 26.17 12.75 -18.40
C PHE A 263 27.05 11.80 -19.23
N ARG A 264 28.34 11.66 -18.88
CA ARG A 264 29.21 10.64 -19.51
C ARG A 264 28.67 9.23 -19.28
N ALA A 265 28.17 8.94 -18.08
CA ALA A 265 27.54 7.66 -17.78
C ALA A 265 26.22 7.45 -18.55
N ALA A 266 25.41 8.49 -18.71
CA ALA A 266 24.21 8.44 -19.54
C ALA A 266 24.53 8.14 -21.02
N ILE A 267 25.55 8.81 -21.58
CA ILE A 267 26.03 8.56 -22.96
C ILE A 267 26.53 7.12 -23.09
N ALA A 268 27.35 6.65 -22.15
CA ALA A 268 27.85 5.28 -22.15
C ALA A 268 26.73 4.23 -22.00
N ALA A 269 25.64 4.58 -21.29
CA ALA A 269 24.44 3.76 -21.17
C ALA A 269 23.52 3.81 -22.41
N GLY A 270 23.84 4.64 -23.40
CA GLY A 270 23.08 4.73 -24.65
C GLY A 270 21.87 5.66 -24.60
N VAL A 271 21.92 6.73 -23.78
CA VAL A 271 20.85 7.74 -23.71
C VAL A 271 20.54 8.30 -25.10
N SER A 272 19.26 8.34 -25.46
CA SER A 272 18.81 8.83 -26.76
C SER A 272 18.96 10.35 -26.88
N THR A 273 18.74 11.07 -25.77
CA THR A 273 18.60 12.52 -25.80
C THR A 273 19.25 13.19 -24.58
N ILE A 274 19.73 14.42 -24.76
CA ILE A 274 20.25 15.26 -23.68
C ILE A 274 19.52 16.60 -23.73
N MET A 275 19.03 17.04 -22.56
CA MET A 275 18.42 18.35 -22.43
C MET A 275 19.43 19.34 -21.85
N THR A 276 19.64 20.46 -22.54
CA THR A 276 20.50 21.54 -22.06
C THR A 276 19.73 22.54 -21.20
N GLY A 277 20.26 22.84 -20.01
CA GLY A 277 19.71 23.87 -19.14
C GLY A 277 20.19 25.27 -19.53
N HIS A 278 19.42 26.29 -19.16
CA HIS A 278 19.81 27.69 -19.32
C HIS A 278 20.75 28.10 -18.18
N LEU A 279 22.05 27.78 -18.33
CA LEU A 279 23.07 27.93 -17.29
C LEU A 279 24.28 28.71 -17.80
N ALA A 280 24.80 29.67 -17.03
CA ALA A 280 26.09 30.28 -17.30
C ALA A 280 27.21 29.37 -16.79
N VAL A 281 28.24 29.12 -17.62
CA VAL A 281 29.34 28.21 -17.30
C VAL A 281 30.68 28.86 -17.68
N PRO A 282 31.18 29.83 -16.88
CA PRO A 282 32.33 30.67 -17.22
C PRO A 282 33.62 29.91 -17.57
N ALA A 283 33.80 28.71 -16.99
CA ALA A 283 34.97 27.87 -17.25
C ALA A 283 35.02 27.31 -18.69
N ILE A 284 33.93 27.38 -19.45
CA ILE A 284 33.85 26.90 -20.84
C ILE A 284 33.37 28.02 -21.77
N GLU A 285 32.35 28.77 -21.36
CA GLU A 285 31.88 29.97 -22.05
C GLU A 285 32.12 31.21 -21.16
N PRO A 286 33.21 31.96 -21.38
CA PRO A 286 33.54 33.11 -20.54
C PRO A 286 32.60 34.31 -20.72
N ASP A 287 31.77 34.35 -21.77
CA ASP A 287 30.75 35.38 -21.94
C ASP A 287 29.59 35.14 -20.96
N PRO A 288 29.37 36.03 -19.96
CA PRO A 288 28.37 35.83 -18.91
C PRO A 288 26.92 35.91 -19.41
N ASP A 289 26.70 36.46 -20.61
CA ASP A 289 25.36 36.58 -21.20
C ASP A 289 24.99 35.40 -22.10
N VAL A 290 25.94 34.49 -22.38
CA VAL A 290 25.72 33.32 -23.22
C VAL A 290 25.48 32.07 -22.36
N PRO A 291 24.22 31.64 -22.16
CA PRO A 291 23.93 30.39 -21.46
C PRO A 291 24.37 29.17 -22.27
N ALA A 292 24.51 28.03 -21.60
CA ALA A 292 24.89 26.74 -22.17
C ALA A 292 24.04 26.36 -23.39
N THR A 293 22.73 26.62 -23.35
CA THR A 293 21.80 26.39 -24.46
C THR A 293 22.17 27.14 -25.75
N LEU A 294 22.89 28.26 -25.64
CA LEU A 294 23.28 29.12 -26.76
C LEU A 294 24.79 29.06 -27.07
N SER A 295 25.57 28.25 -26.35
CA SER A 295 27.02 28.20 -26.52
C SER A 295 27.47 27.02 -27.41
N PRO A 296 28.09 27.27 -28.58
CA PRO A 296 28.70 26.22 -29.39
C PRO A 296 29.90 25.55 -28.71
N LYS A 297 30.59 26.24 -27.79
CA LYS A 297 31.68 25.65 -27.00
C LYS A 297 31.17 24.53 -26.09
N ILE A 298 29.95 24.66 -25.59
CA ILE A 298 29.34 23.69 -24.69
C ILE A 298 28.61 22.59 -25.46
N LEU A 299 27.76 22.93 -26.43
CA LEU A 299 26.94 21.92 -27.12
C LEU A 299 27.65 21.25 -28.28
N THR A 300 28.49 21.97 -29.04
CA THR A 300 29.22 21.38 -30.17
C THR A 300 30.59 20.86 -29.75
N GLU A 301 31.45 21.71 -29.19
CA GLU A 301 32.83 21.32 -28.88
C GLU A 301 32.90 20.33 -27.70
N LEU A 302 32.25 20.63 -26.58
CA LEU A 302 32.23 19.72 -25.44
C LEU A 302 31.32 18.51 -25.71
N LEU A 303 30.01 18.71 -25.90
CA LEU A 303 29.06 17.59 -25.89
C LEU A 303 29.19 16.69 -27.13
N HIS A 304 29.12 17.24 -28.34
CA HIS A 304 29.21 16.41 -29.54
C HIS A 304 30.63 15.92 -29.82
N ARG A 305 31.65 16.79 -29.79
CA ARG A 305 33.02 16.40 -30.19
C ARG A 305 33.80 15.70 -29.08
N GLN A 306 33.90 16.29 -27.89
CA GLN A 306 34.72 15.73 -26.81
C GLN A 306 34.03 14.58 -26.06
N MET A 307 32.71 14.66 -25.83
CA MET A 307 31.95 13.62 -25.14
C MET A 307 31.37 12.57 -26.10
N GLY A 308 31.41 12.81 -27.42
CA GLY A 308 31.00 11.84 -28.44
C GLY A 308 29.50 11.56 -28.47
N PHE A 309 28.67 12.52 -28.05
CA PHE A 309 27.22 12.33 -28.08
C PHE A 309 26.67 12.43 -29.51
N GLU A 310 25.97 11.38 -29.97
CA GLU A 310 25.39 11.32 -31.32
C GLU A 310 23.86 11.46 -31.34
N GLY A 311 23.22 11.49 -30.17
CA GLY A 311 21.77 11.58 -30.00
C GLY A 311 21.21 13.00 -30.18
N VAL A 312 19.92 13.17 -29.85
CA VAL A 312 19.22 14.45 -30.02
C VAL A 312 19.52 15.39 -28.85
N VAL A 313 19.95 16.62 -29.15
CA VAL A 313 20.03 17.70 -28.16
C VAL A 313 18.73 18.50 -28.17
N VAL A 314 18.05 18.59 -27.02
CA VAL A 314 16.82 19.36 -26.85
C VAL A 314 17.06 20.49 -25.85
N THR A 315 16.43 21.65 -26.05
CA THR A 315 16.48 22.73 -25.04
C THR A 315 15.63 22.39 -23.82
N ASP A 316 15.93 23.00 -22.68
CA ASP A 316 14.89 23.27 -21.69
C ASP A 316 13.82 24.23 -22.28
N ALA A 317 12.72 24.46 -21.58
CA ALA A 317 11.61 25.26 -22.10
C ALA A 317 12.07 26.70 -22.41
N LEU A 318 11.93 27.12 -23.67
CA LEU A 318 12.45 28.42 -24.15
C LEU A 318 11.61 29.63 -23.68
N ASP A 319 10.52 29.40 -22.95
CA ASP A 319 9.74 30.43 -22.27
C ASP A 319 10.26 30.79 -20.86
N MET A 320 11.37 30.18 -20.44
CA MET A 320 12.02 30.43 -19.15
C MET A 320 12.85 31.72 -19.11
N GLY A 321 12.98 32.31 -17.90
CA GLY A 321 13.70 33.57 -17.65
C GLY A 321 15.19 33.51 -18.00
N GLY A 322 15.86 32.36 -17.82
CA GLY A 322 17.29 32.19 -18.09
C GLY A 322 17.74 32.54 -19.52
N VAL A 323 16.83 32.57 -20.50
CA VAL A 323 17.09 33.01 -21.89
C VAL A 323 16.26 34.22 -22.29
N THR A 324 14.97 34.27 -21.91
CA THR A 324 14.03 35.30 -22.38
C THR A 324 14.31 36.71 -21.83
N VAL A 325 14.99 36.81 -20.68
CA VAL A 325 15.40 38.11 -20.11
C VAL A 325 16.54 38.75 -20.92
N ARG A 326 17.37 37.95 -21.59
CA ARG A 326 18.59 38.42 -22.28
C ARG A 326 18.40 38.58 -23.79
N TYR A 327 17.60 37.72 -24.41
CA TYR A 327 17.44 37.69 -25.86
C TYR A 327 15.97 37.60 -26.28
N PRO A 328 15.57 38.25 -27.39
CA PRO A 328 14.25 38.06 -27.97
C PRO A 328 14.00 36.59 -28.36
N PRO A 329 12.77 36.05 -28.20
CA PRO A 329 12.48 34.64 -28.44
C PRO A 329 12.92 34.09 -29.81
N ALA A 330 12.76 34.88 -30.88
CA ALA A 330 13.18 34.51 -32.23
C ALA A 330 14.71 34.33 -32.35
N GLU A 331 15.47 35.20 -31.69
CA GLU A 331 16.94 35.15 -31.68
C GLU A 331 17.46 33.98 -30.83
N VAL A 332 16.77 33.66 -29.72
CA VAL A 332 17.06 32.46 -28.91
C VAL A 332 16.94 31.19 -29.75
N ALA A 333 15.91 31.06 -30.57
CA ALA A 333 15.71 29.91 -31.45
C ALA A 333 16.89 29.76 -32.45
N VAL A 334 17.25 30.84 -33.14
CA VAL A 334 18.37 30.85 -34.11
C VAL A 334 19.70 30.50 -33.44
N ARG A 335 20.00 31.10 -32.30
CA ARG A 335 21.25 30.85 -31.55
C ARG A 335 21.33 29.43 -31.01
N SER A 336 20.22 28.87 -30.53
CA SER A 336 20.16 27.49 -30.04
C SER A 336 20.55 26.51 -31.16
N ILE A 337 19.97 26.64 -32.36
CA ILE A 337 20.30 25.78 -33.50
C ILE A 337 21.78 25.92 -33.90
N LEU A 338 22.30 27.15 -33.92
CA LEU A 338 23.72 27.41 -34.19
C LEU A 338 24.66 26.78 -33.15
N ALA A 339 24.26 26.76 -31.88
CA ALA A 339 25.04 26.19 -30.80
C ALA A 339 25.18 24.66 -30.90
N GLY A 340 24.19 23.99 -31.49
CA GLY A 340 24.16 22.53 -31.63
C GLY A 340 22.86 21.88 -31.15
N VAL A 341 21.83 22.67 -30.79
CA VAL A 341 20.50 22.13 -30.43
C VAL A 341 19.80 21.59 -31.67
N ASP A 342 19.15 20.43 -31.54
CA ASP A 342 18.34 19.84 -32.60
C ASP A 342 16.85 20.09 -32.41
N VAL A 343 16.34 20.16 -31.17
CA VAL A 343 14.92 20.42 -30.88
C VAL A 343 14.74 21.60 -29.92
N LEU A 344 13.93 22.56 -30.33
CA LEU A 344 13.48 23.71 -29.56
C LEU A 344 12.21 23.34 -28.79
N LEU A 345 12.33 23.26 -27.47
CA LEU A 345 11.22 22.92 -26.58
C LEU A 345 10.48 24.18 -26.16
N VAL A 346 9.19 24.26 -26.50
CA VAL A 346 8.24 25.31 -26.08
C VAL A 346 8.78 26.72 -26.34
N PRO A 347 9.06 27.10 -27.60
CA PRO A 347 9.31 28.51 -27.92
C PRO A 347 8.05 29.36 -27.61
N PRO A 348 8.18 30.54 -26.97
CA PRO A 348 7.06 31.42 -26.65
C PRO A 348 6.18 31.80 -27.84
N ALA A 349 6.79 31.89 -29.03
CA ALA A 349 6.14 32.21 -30.29
C ALA A 349 6.66 31.26 -31.39
N PRO A 350 6.06 30.07 -31.55
CA PRO A 350 6.59 29.03 -32.44
C PRO A 350 6.66 29.49 -33.91
N GLU A 351 5.66 30.23 -34.41
CA GLU A 351 5.66 30.75 -35.78
C GLU A 351 6.76 31.79 -36.01
N ALA A 352 7.00 32.66 -35.03
CA ALA A 352 8.07 33.65 -35.10
C ALA A 352 9.46 32.97 -35.06
N ALA A 353 9.61 31.90 -34.28
CA ALA A 353 10.82 31.10 -34.27
C ALA A 353 11.05 30.41 -35.63
N LEU A 354 10.01 29.82 -36.23
CA LEU A 354 10.10 29.19 -37.56
C LEU A 354 10.48 30.21 -38.64
N ALA A 355 9.85 31.38 -38.64
CA ALA A 355 10.17 32.47 -39.57
C ALA A 355 11.63 32.94 -39.41
N ALA A 356 12.08 33.16 -38.18
CA ALA A 356 13.45 33.58 -37.91
C ALA A 356 14.50 32.54 -38.33
N LEU A 357 14.20 31.24 -38.19
CA LEU A 357 15.07 30.18 -38.71
C LEU A 357 15.12 30.19 -40.24
N ALA A 358 13.99 30.38 -40.91
CA ALA A 358 13.95 30.50 -42.37
C ALA A 358 14.78 31.70 -42.86
N ASP A 359 14.64 32.86 -42.23
CA ASP A 359 15.40 34.07 -42.54
C ASP A 359 16.90 33.91 -42.25
N ALA A 360 17.26 33.26 -41.15
CA ALA A 360 18.66 32.95 -40.82
C ALA A 360 19.30 32.01 -41.85
N ILE A 361 18.53 31.10 -42.46
CA ILE A 361 19.03 30.24 -43.55
C ILE A 361 19.13 31.01 -44.86
N ALA A 362 18.13 31.83 -45.18
CA ALA A 362 18.10 32.65 -46.40
C ALA A 362 19.27 33.66 -46.42
N SER A 363 19.60 34.24 -45.27
CA SER A 363 20.75 35.14 -45.09
C SER A 363 22.11 34.44 -45.01
N GLY A 364 22.14 33.11 -44.93
CA GLY A 364 23.37 32.33 -44.80
C GLY A 364 23.95 32.27 -43.38
N ARG A 365 23.26 32.84 -42.38
CA ARG A 365 23.65 32.76 -40.97
C ARG A 365 23.61 31.32 -40.45
N ILE A 366 22.60 30.54 -40.83
CA ILE A 366 22.53 29.09 -40.58
C ILE A 366 22.79 28.33 -41.89
N PRO A 367 23.82 27.48 -41.97
CA PRO A 367 24.00 26.63 -43.14
C PRO A 367 22.90 25.56 -43.20
N LYS A 368 22.35 25.28 -44.39
CA LYS A 368 21.30 24.26 -44.60
C LYS A 368 21.71 22.88 -44.08
N SER A 369 22.99 22.54 -44.16
CA SER A 369 23.53 21.29 -43.63
C SER A 369 23.31 21.11 -42.13
N ARG A 370 23.33 22.20 -41.33
CA ARG A 370 23.05 22.15 -39.89
C ARG A 370 21.61 21.71 -39.62
N ILE A 371 20.66 22.18 -40.43
CA ILE A 371 19.25 21.78 -40.35
C ILE A 371 19.08 20.33 -40.75
N ASP A 372 19.71 19.92 -41.86
CA ASP A 372 19.65 18.52 -42.31
C ASP A 372 20.22 17.56 -41.26
N GLU A 373 21.29 17.94 -40.57
CA GLU A 373 21.86 17.20 -39.46
C GLU A 373 20.89 17.05 -38.29
N ALA A 374 20.28 18.15 -37.82
CA ALA A 374 19.29 18.13 -36.73
C ALA A 374 18.07 17.27 -37.08
N VAL A 375 17.48 17.49 -38.27
CA VAL A 375 16.32 16.73 -38.74
C VAL A 375 16.67 15.26 -38.88
N THR A 376 17.88 14.92 -39.34
CA THR A 376 18.33 13.53 -39.43
C THR A 376 18.29 12.86 -38.05
N ARG A 377 18.79 13.50 -37.00
CA ARG A 377 18.73 12.95 -35.63
C ARG A 377 17.30 12.76 -35.15
N VAL A 378 16.42 13.73 -35.39
CA VAL A 378 14.99 13.62 -35.04
C VAL A 378 14.30 12.48 -35.78
N LEU A 379 14.55 12.33 -37.09
CA LEU A 379 14.03 11.23 -37.89
C LEU A 379 14.59 9.87 -37.41
N ARG A 380 15.87 9.79 -37.06
CA ARG A 380 16.46 8.57 -36.48
C ARG A 380 15.78 8.19 -35.17
N ALA A 381 15.48 9.16 -34.30
CA ALA A 381 14.73 8.91 -33.07
C ALA A 381 13.32 8.34 -33.35
N LYS A 382 12.60 8.91 -34.32
CA LYS A 382 11.28 8.42 -34.76
C LYS A 382 11.36 7.01 -35.37
N ALA A 383 12.42 6.74 -36.14
CA ALA A 383 12.66 5.43 -36.72
C ALA A 383 12.95 4.37 -35.65
N ARG A 384 13.77 4.71 -34.64
CA ARG A 384 14.10 3.85 -33.49
C ARG A 384 12.86 3.41 -32.73
N LEU A 385 11.91 4.33 -32.55
CA LEU A 385 10.63 4.08 -31.90
C LEU A 385 9.62 3.31 -32.78
N GLY A 386 9.98 2.98 -34.02
CA GLY A 386 9.10 2.26 -34.96
C GLY A 386 7.94 3.10 -35.51
N LEU A 387 7.93 4.42 -35.31
CA LEU A 387 6.79 5.27 -35.66
C LEU A 387 6.53 5.36 -37.17
N HIS A 388 7.58 5.14 -37.98
CA HIS A 388 7.48 5.01 -39.44
C HIS A 388 6.72 3.74 -39.89
N LYS A 389 6.54 2.75 -39.00
CA LYS A 389 5.80 1.52 -39.25
C LYS A 389 4.43 1.54 -38.57
N GLN A 390 4.39 1.98 -37.32
CA GLN A 390 3.16 2.10 -36.54
C GLN A 390 3.25 3.34 -35.64
N LYS A 391 2.43 4.35 -35.94
CA LYS A 391 2.36 5.63 -35.20
C LYS A 391 1.18 5.75 -34.25
N LEU A 392 0.23 4.81 -34.30
CA LEU A 392 -0.95 4.80 -33.43
C LEU A 392 -0.79 3.80 -32.29
N VAL A 393 -1.31 4.14 -31.11
CA VAL A 393 -1.42 3.24 -29.96
C VAL A 393 -2.75 2.51 -29.94
N ASP A 394 -2.77 1.28 -29.44
CA ASP A 394 -3.99 0.51 -29.22
C ASP A 394 -4.67 0.95 -27.92
N LEU A 395 -5.81 1.63 -28.05
CA LEU A 395 -6.57 2.14 -26.91
C LEU A 395 -7.10 1.01 -26.01
N ASN A 396 -7.35 -0.18 -26.55
CA ASN A 396 -7.83 -1.32 -25.74
C ASN A 396 -6.71 -1.90 -24.86
N ALA A 397 -5.45 -1.76 -25.28
CA ALA A 397 -4.31 -2.27 -24.53
C ALA A 397 -4.06 -1.50 -23.22
N ILE A 398 -4.46 -0.22 -23.15
CA ILE A 398 -4.29 0.65 -21.98
C ILE A 398 -4.82 -0.01 -20.70
N ALA A 399 -6.01 -0.62 -20.77
CA ALA A 399 -6.65 -1.28 -19.63
C ALA A 399 -5.84 -2.44 -19.02
N THR A 400 -4.88 -3.00 -19.76
CA THR A 400 -4.05 -4.13 -19.31
C THR A 400 -2.58 -3.77 -19.09
N GLN A 401 -2.13 -2.63 -19.63
CA GLN A 401 -0.72 -2.23 -19.64
C GLN A 401 -0.41 -1.04 -18.73
N PHE A 402 -1.43 -0.28 -18.31
CA PHE A 402 -1.27 0.96 -17.55
C PHE A 402 -1.80 0.81 -16.12
N GLY A 403 -1.10 1.33 -15.10
CA GLY A 403 -1.54 1.29 -13.70
C GLY A 403 -1.67 -0.13 -13.12
N ARG A 404 -0.85 -1.07 -13.60
CA ARG A 404 -0.95 -2.49 -13.21
C ARG A 404 -0.70 -2.66 -11.70
N PRO A 405 -1.45 -3.51 -10.98
CA PRO A 405 -1.22 -3.74 -9.55
C PRO A 405 0.21 -4.17 -9.19
N GLU A 406 0.89 -4.87 -10.11
CA GLU A 406 2.31 -5.21 -9.97
C GLU A 406 3.20 -3.96 -9.92
N PHE A 407 2.96 -2.99 -10.81
CA PHE A 407 3.75 -1.77 -10.89
C PHE A 407 3.53 -0.88 -9.66
N LEU A 408 2.27 -0.77 -9.23
CA LEU A 408 1.92 -0.05 -8.00
C LEU A 408 2.60 -0.66 -6.75
N ARG A 409 2.67 -2.00 -6.66
CA ARG A 409 3.42 -2.67 -5.59
C ARG A 409 4.91 -2.39 -5.66
N GLN A 410 5.53 -2.51 -6.84
CA GLN A 410 6.95 -2.22 -7.02
C GLN A 410 7.29 -0.76 -6.66
N ALA A 411 6.44 0.19 -7.02
CA ALA A 411 6.61 1.59 -6.63
C ALA A 411 6.51 1.79 -5.11
N GLN A 412 5.55 1.12 -4.45
CA GLN A 412 5.42 1.16 -3.01
C GLN A 412 6.62 0.51 -2.30
N ASP A 413 7.11 -0.65 -2.78
CA ASP A 413 8.27 -1.35 -2.20
C ASP A 413 9.57 -0.53 -2.32
N ILE A 414 9.72 0.26 -3.39
CA ILE A 414 10.84 1.21 -3.54
C ILE A 414 10.69 2.35 -2.53
N ALA A 415 9.49 2.93 -2.40
CA ALA A 415 9.23 4.00 -1.43
C ALA A 415 9.47 3.53 0.02
N ASP A 416 9.00 2.33 0.38
CA ASP A 416 9.18 1.74 1.71
C ASP A 416 10.67 1.61 2.07
N ARG A 417 11.50 1.13 1.13
CA ARG A 417 12.96 0.98 1.34
C ARG A 417 13.72 2.30 1.35
N GLY A 418 13.18 3.35 0.74
CA GLY A 418 13.80 4.68 0.67
C GLY A 418 13.66 5.50 1.96
N VAL A 419 12.69 5.16 2.83
CA VAL A 419 12.51 5.85 4.11
C VAL A 419 13.76 5.69 4.98
N THR A 420 14.29 6.81 5.47
CA THR A 420 15.56 6.86 6.21
C THR A 420 15.35 7.47 7.59
N LEU A 421 15.71 6.75 8.65
CA LEU A 421 15.66 7.26 10.03
C LEU A 421 17.00 7.94 10.37
N LEU A 422 16.99 9.25 10.59
CA LEU A 422 18.21 10.03 10.83
C LEU A 422 18.53 10.17 12.32
N ARG A 423 17.50 10.14 13.16
CA ARG A 423 17.63 10.25 14.61
C ARG A 423 16.51 9.48 15.28
N ASP A 424 16.83 8.77 16.35
CA ASP A 424 15.83 8.18 17.27
C ASP A 424 16.43 7.97 18.65
N ALA A 425 16.81 9.08 19.29
CA ALA A 425 17.41 9.07 20.63
C ALA A 425 16.54 8.37 21.71
N PRO A 426 15.19 8.45 21.69
CA PRO A 426 14.35 7.78 22.68
C PRO A 426 14.02 6.33 22.32
N HIS A 427 14.48 5.80 21.18
CA HIS A 427 14.10 4.49 20.65
C HIS A 427 12.57 4.33 20.52
N MET A 428 11.91 5.35 19.96
CA MET A 428 10.45 5.42 19.89
C MET A 428 9.88 4.60 18.73
N LEU A 429 10.66 4.35 17.67
CA LEU A 429 10.16 3.62 16.51
C LEU A 429 10.48 2.11 16.57
N PRO A 430 9.53 1.24 16.18
CA PRO A 430 8.20 1.57 15.68
C PRO A 430 7.21 1.96 16.80
N LEU A 431 6.23 2.80 16.47
CA LEU A 431 5.10 3.12 17.35
C LEU A 431 4.23 1.87 17.58
N ASP A 432 4.10 1.44 18.82
CA ASP A 432 3.35 0.24 19.20
C ASP A 432 1.85 0.53 19.37
N ALA A 433 1.11 0.50 18.26
CA ALA A 433 -0.33 0.69 18.25
C ALA A 433 -1.13 -0.49 18.88
N THR A 434 -0.47 -1.59 19.28
CA THR A 434 -1.15 -2.66 20.04
C THR A 434 -1.57 -2.20 21.44
N ARG A 435 -0.94 -1.14 21.95
CA ARG A 435 -1.29 -0.45 23.19
C ARG A 435 -2.19 0.76 22.92
N PRO A 436 -2.97 1.24 23.91
CA PRO A 436 -3.76 2.46 23.77
C PRO A 436 -2.89 3.64 23.34
N MET A 437 -3.26 4.32 22.25
CA MET A 437 -2.47 5.41 21.70
C MET A 437 -3.34 6.48 21.04
N ARG A 438 -3.27 7.70 21.57
CA ARG A 438 -3.83 8.93 21.00
C ARG A 438 -2.74 9.69 20.27
N VAL A 439 -2.95 9.95 18.99
CA VAL A 439 -1.97 10.62 18.14
C VAL A 439 -2.47 11.99 17.73
N LEU A 440 -1.58 12.98 17.84
CA LEU A 440 -1.73 14.27 17.18
C LEU A 440 -0.89 14.27 15.89
N LEU A 441 -1.53 14.41 14.74
CA LEU A 441 -0.85 14.61 13.45
C LEU A 441 -0.87 16.10 13.09
N VAL A 442 0.29 16.74 13.13
CA VAL A 442 0.47 18.14 12.70
C VAL A 442 1.08 18.13 11.30
N VAL A 443 0.28 18.47 10.29
CA VAL A 443 0.71 18.54 8.90
C VAL A 443 1.01 19.99 8.52
N ILE A 444 2.23 20.23 8.07
CA ILE A 444 2.72 21.56 7.72
C ILE A 444 3.23 21.50 6.29
N SER A 445 2.57 22.23 5.38
CA SER A 445 3.01 22.40 4.00
C SER A 445 3.65 23.77 3.81
N GLY A 446 4.92 23.77 3.39
CA GLY A 446 5.63 24.98 2.96
C GLY A 446 5.18 25.49 1.59
N ASP A 447 4.12 24.91 1.02
CA ASP A 447 3.54 25.21 -0.27
C ASP A 447 2.02 25.31 -0.18
N SER A 448 1.38 25.95 -1.18
CA SER A 448 -0.07 25.93 -1.32
C SER A 448 -0.54 24.50 -1.63
N ASP A 449 -1.26 23.89 -0.69
CA ASP A 449 -1.85 22.56 -0.81
C ASP A 449 -3.14 22.55 0.03
N PRO A 450 -4.32 22.31 -0.57
CA PRO A 450 -5.57 22.29 0.18
C PRO A 450 -5.71 21.07 1.09
N TYR A 451 -5.02 19.96 0.81
CA TYR A 451 -5.16 18.70 1.54
C TYR A 451 -3.82 18.00 1.80
N PRO A 452 -2.83 18.68 2.42
CA PRO A 452 -1.53 18.06 2.66
C PRO A 452 -1.69 16.87 3.62
N GLY A 453 -0.91 15.82 3.37
CA GLY A 453 -0.83 14.64 4.23
C GLY A 453 -2.08 13.75 4.27
N GLU A 454 -2.99 13.84 3.30
CA GLU A 454 -4.23 13.05 3.27
C GLU A 454 -3.96 11.53 3.31
N ASP A 455 -2.98 11.03 2.54
CA ASP A 455 -2.63 9.61 2.54
C ASP A 455 -2.01 9.18 3.86
N LEU A 456 -1.16 10.03 4.47
CA LEU A 456 -0.57 9.77 5.78
C LEU A 456 -1.64 9.72 6.87
N GLU A 457 -2.62 10.62 6.85
CA GLU A 457 -3.76 10.60 7.76
C GLU A 457 -4.54 9.31 7.58
N ARG A 458 -4.96 9.01 6.35
CA ARG A 458 -5.82 7.85 6.06
C ARG A 458 -5.16 6.56 6.51
N GLU A 459 -3.85 6.41 6.27
CA GLU A 459 -3.08 5.27 6.76
C GLU A 459 -2.99 5.26 8.30
N SER A 460 -2.70 6.39 8.94
CA SER A 460 -2.53 6.41 10.40
C SER A 460 -3.83 6.18 11.16
N ARG A 461 -4.96 6.69 10.65
CA ARG A 461 -6.26 6.78 11.34
C ARG A 461 -6.80 5.44 11.81
N TRP A 462 -6.71 4.40 10.99
CA TRP A 462 -7.22 3.07 11.35
C TRP A 462 -6.25 2.26 12.21
N ARG A 463 -5.00 2.71 12.37
CA ARG A 463 -4.02 2.03 13.24
C ARG A 463 -4.18 2.44 14.69
N VAL A 464 -4.50 3.70 14.97
CA VAL A 464 -4.49 4.28 16.33
C VAL A 464 -5.88 4.33 16.96
N ASP A 465 -5.97 4.56 18.27
CA ASP A 465 -7.26 4.65 18.97
C ASP A 465 -7.93 6.01 18.78
N SER A 466 -7.12 7.07 18.63
CA SER A 466 -7.55 8.43 18.30
C SER A 466 -6.52 9.11 17.42
N LEU A 467 -6.99 9.82 16.40
CA LEU A 467 -6.17 10.67 15.53
C LEU A 467 -6.79 12.06 15.42
N GLU A 468 -6.20 13.01 16.12
CA GLU A 468 -6.46 14.44 15.96
C GLU A 468 -5.51 15.00 14.89
N VAL A 469 -6.02 15.84 13.99
CA VAL A 469 -5.24 16.34 12.86
C VAL A 469 -5.31 17.85 12.79
N VAL A 470 -4.15 18.48 12.71
CA VAL A 470 -3.97 19.91 12.54
C VAL A 470 -3.22 20.14 11.23
N ARG A 471 -3.70 21.08 10.39
CA ARG A 471 -3.11 21.36 9.08
C ARG A 471 -2.80 22.84 8.90
N THR A 472 -1.70 23.13 8.21
CA THR A 472 -1.41 24.46 7.68
C THR A 472 -0.69 24.38 6.35
N ASP A 473 -0.95 25.37 5.50
CA ASP A 473 -0.30 25.60 4.21
C ASP A 473 -0.10 27.11 3.98
N THR A 474 0.48 27.51 2.85
CA THR A 474 0.77 28.93 2.58
C THR A 474 -0.42 29.74 2.03
N LYS A 475 -1.53 29.09 1.68
CA LYS A 475 -2.69 29.73 1.03
C LYS A 475 -4.03 29.47 1.71
N PHE A 476 -4.39 28.22 1.98
CA PHE A 476 -5.77 27.86 2.36
C PHE A 476 -5.99 27.89 3.89
N THR A 477 -5.03 27.40 4.67
CA THR A 477 -5.05 27.37 6.13
C THR A 477 -3.75 27.96 6.69
N LYS A 478 -3.77 29.25 6.99
CA LYS A 478 -2.60 29.97 7.51
C LYS A 478 -2.30 29.59 8.96
N VAL A 479 -1.02 29.54 9.32
CA VAL A 479 -0.56 29.15 10.66
C VAL A 479 -1.14 30.00 11.79
N GLU A 480 -1.39 31.30 11.55
CA GLU A 480 -2.00 32.22 12.51
C GLU A 480 -3.41 31.78 12.96
N THR A 481 -4.09 30.97 12.15
CA THR A 481 -5.44 30.46 12.45
C THR A 481 -5.41 29.10 13.15
N VAL A 482 -4.24 28.48 13.24
CA VAL A 482 -4.04 27.15 13.79
C VAL A 482 -3.76 27.23 15.29
N LYS A 483 -4.36 26.30 16.05
CA LYS A 483 -4.08 26.11 17.47
C LYS A 483 -3.73 24.66 17.72
N LEU A 484 -2.60 24.42 18.39
CA LEU A 484 -2.26 23.09 18.86
C LEU A 484 -3.19 22.70 20.02
N PRO A 485 -3.66 21.45 20.07
CA PRO A 485 -4.43 20.98 21.20
C PRO A 485 -3.55 20.86 22.46
N PRO A 486 -4.15 20.89 23.66
CA PRO A 486 -3.40 20.83 24.91
C PRO A 486 -2.57 19.53 24.99
N PRO A 487 -1.35 19.54 25.54
CA PRO A 487 -0.46 18.38 25.56
C PRO A 487 -1.07 17.09 26.15
N ASP A 488 -2.07 17.20 27.03
CA ASP A 488 -2.73 16.04 27.65
C ASP A 488 -3.78 15.36 26.78
N SER A 489 -4.13 15.92 25.61
CA SER A 489 -5.07 15.30 24.67
C SER A 489 -4.46 14.18 23.83
N TYR A 490 -3.13 14.10 23.73
CA TYR A 490 -2.40 13.11 22.94
C TYR A 490 -1.22 12.49 23.70
N ASP A 491 -0.81 11.29 23.27
CA ASP A 491 0.29 10.53 23.86
C ASP A 491 1.59 10.70 23.05
N VAL A 492 1.46 10.86 21.72
CA VAL A 492 2.56 11.13 20.78
C VAL A 492 2.08 12.07 19.68
N ALA A 493 2.96 12.97 19.23
CA ALA A 493 2.72 13.80 18.06
C ALA A 493 3.58 13.37 16.86
N ILE A 494 3.02 13.52 15.66
CA ILE A 494 3.73 13.37 14.39
C ILE A 494 3.71 14.73 13.69
N ALA A 495 4.88 15.35 13.54
CA ALA A 495 5.06 16.57 12.75
C ALA A 495 5.45 16.18 11.32
N ALA A 496 4.51 16.27 10.37
CA ALA A 496 4.72 15.92 8.97
C ALA A 496 4.99 17.21 8.17
N LEU A 497 6.25 17.38 7.74
CA LEU A 497 6.72 18.59 7.06
C LEU A 497 6.79 18.34 5.56
N PHE A 498 5.94 18.98 4.78
CA PHE A 498 5.86 18.86 3.34
C PHE A 498 6.52 20.09 2.68
N VAL A 499 7.60 19.87 1.95
CA VAL A 499 8.25 20.94 1.18
C VAL A 499 8.61 20.41 -0.19
N ARG A 500 8.05 21.03 -1.23
CA ARG A 500 8.32 20.69 -2.62
C ARG A 500 9.42 21.56 -3.20
N VAL A 501 10.17 20.95 -4.11
CA VAL A 501 10.90 21.65 -5.17
C VAL A 501 9.87 22.06 -6.23
N ALA A 502 9.78 23.35 -6.53
CA ALA A 502 8.84 23.89 -7.51
C ALA A 502 9.48 25.05 -8.28
N ASP A 503 9.07 25.21 -9.54
CA ASP A 503 9.49 26.32 -10.39
C ASP A 503 9.06 27.67 -9.80
N ARG A 504 9.94 28.67 -9.92
CA ARG A 504 9.72 30.05 -9.47
C ARG A 504 9.54 30.23 -7.95
N LYS A 505 9.81 29.18 -7.15
CA LYS A 505 9.67 29.22 -5.68
C LYS A 505 10.89 29.84 -4.97
N GLY A 506 12.10 29.52 -5.43
CA GLY A 506 13.35 30.05 -4.89
C GLY A 506 13.75 29.57 -3.49
N THR A 507 13.03 28.62 -2.87
CA THR A 507 13.40 28.03 -1.57
C THR A 507 12.88 26.59 -1.41
N VAL A 508 13.61 25.78 -0.64
CA VAL A 508 13.25 24.41 -0.20
C VAL A 508 13.08 24.32 1.31
N GLY A 509 12.86 25.46 1.98
CA GLY A 509 12.59 25.58 3.41
C GLY A 509 11.11 25.82 3.74
N LEU A 510 10.80 25.80 5.04
CA LEU A 510 9.53 26.27 5.58
C LEU A 510 9.57 27.79 5.86
N PRO A 511 8.45 28.52 5.68
CA PRO A 511 8.24 29.83 6.28
C PRO A 511 8.57 29.87 7.79
N GLU A 512 9.04 31.02 8.29
CA GLU A 512 9.47 31.19 9.70
C GLU A 512 8.35 30.94 10.71
N ASP A 513 7.13 31.38 10.40
CA ASP A 513 5.94 31.19 11.21
C ASP A 513 5.53 29.71 11.32
N GLN A 514 5.62 28.97 10.21
CA GLN A 514 5.43 27.51 10.21
C GLN A 514 6.55 26.77 10.97
N ALA A 515 7.81 27.21 10.84
CA ALA A 515 8.92 26.64 11.61
C ALA A 515 8.77 26.91 13.12
N ALA A 516 8.24 28.07 13.51
CA ALA A 516 7.93 28.39 14.90
C ALA A 516 6.89 27.42 15.49
N LEU A 517 5.83 27.06 14.74
CA LEU A 517 4.84 26.07 15.18
C LEU A 517 5.46 24.70 15.47
N VAL A 518 6.41 24.24 14.64
CA VAL A 518 7.13 22.97 14.90
C VAL A 518 7.94 23.07 16.20
N ASN A 519 8.63 24.19 16.41
CA ASN A 519 9.42 24.40 17.63
C ASN A 519 8.54 24.50 18.88
N GLU A 520 7.35 25.10 18.79
CA GLU A 520 6.34 25.09 19.85
C GLU A 520 5.93 23.65 20.21
N LEU A 521 5.63 22.82 19.19
CA LEU A 521 5.30 21.41 19.40
C LEU A 521 6.44 20.63 20.06
N LEU A 522 7.69 20.84 19.63
CA LEU A 522 8.87 20.20 20.21
C LEU A 522 9.13 20.65 21.66
N ALA A 523 8.75 21.88 22.02
CA ALA A 523 8.89 22.42 23.37
C ALA A 523 7.84 21.87 24.37
N ALA A 524 6.73 21.30 23.88
CA ALA A 524 5.62 20.79 24.69
C ALA A 524 5.95 19.57 25.58
N ARG A 525 7.19 19.07 25.55
CA ARG A 525 7.70 17.91 26.33
C ARG A 525 6.93 16.60 26.13
N LYS A 526 6.14 16.48 25.07
CA LYS A 526 5.53 15.23 24.63
C LYS A 526 6.47 14.52 23.62
N PRO A 527 6.37 13.19 23.45
CA PRO A 527 7.06 12.50 22.36
C PRO A 527 6.63 13.05 21.00
N VAL A 528 7.60 13.41 20.15
CA VAL A 528 7.34 13.93 18.80
C VAL A 528 8.21 13.18 17.79
N VAL A 529 7.59 12.61 16.76
CA VAL A 529 8.25 12.16 15.54
C VAL A 529 8.18 13.29 14.53
N VAL A 530 9.31 13.73 13.97
CA VAL A 530 9.30 14.61 12.80
C VAL A 530 9.53 13.79 11.54
N ALA A 531 8.67 13.93 10.54
CA ALA A 531 8.80 13.29 9.23
C ALA A 531 8.90 14.35 8.14
N ALA A 532 10.05 14.43 7.47
CA ALA A 532 10.32 15.37 6.39
C ALA A 532 10.00 14.76 5.02
N PHE A 533 8.92 15.23 4.42
CA PHE A 533 8.47 14.93 3.06
C PHE A 533 9.05 15.98 2.11
N GLY A 534 10.24 15.71 1.58
CA GLY A 534 11.00 16.65 0.76
C GLY A 534 12.45 16.76 1.24
N SER A 535 12.96 17.99 1.33
CA SER A 535 14.36 18.26 1.66
C SER A 535 14.82 17.58 2.97
N PRO A 536 15.88 16.75 2.94
CA PRO A 536 16.44 16.15 4.17
C PRO A 536 17.16 17.17 5.05
N TYR A 537 17.56 18.32 4.50
CA TYR A 537 18.29 19.38 5.19
C TYR A 537 17.45 20.12 6.24
N LEU A 538 16.11 19.98 6.20
CA LEU A 538 15.21 20.61 7.18
C LEU A 538 15.56 20.27 8.63
N ILE A 539 16.21 19.13 8.89
CA ILE A 539 16.64 18.70 10.22
C ILE A 539 17.55 19.74 10.91
N GLU A 540 18.31 20.52 10.15
CA GLU A 540 19.22 21.55 10.68
C GLU A 540 18.46 22.66 11.43
N ARG A 541 17.20 22.92 11.04
CA ARG A 541 16.36 23.94 11.66
C ARG A 541 15.69 23.50 12.96
N PHE A 542 15.72 22.20 13.26
CA PHE A 542 15.00 21.62 14.40
C PHE A 542 15.93 20.78 15.29
N PRO A 543 16.97 21.39 15.89
CA PRO A 543 17.94 20.65 16.71
C PRO A 543 17.30 19.92 17.90
N ALA A 544 16.15 20.40 18.40
CA ALA A 544 15.40 19.79 19.50
C ALA A 544 14.64 18.50 19.12
N ALA A 545 14.46 18.20 17.83
CA ALA A 545 13.76 16.99 17.38
C ALA A 545 14.57 15.74 17.76
N LYS A 546 14.00 14.83 18.56
CA LYS A 546 14.72 13.63 19.04
C LYS A 546 14.53 12.41 18.15
N THR A 547 13.47 12.38 17.35
CA THR A 547 13.18 11.34 16.36
C THR A 547 12.87 12.00 15.02
N TRP A 548 13.59 11.63 13.96
CA TRP A 548 13.51 12.29 12.65
C TRP A 548 13.57 11.27 11.50
N LEU A 549 12.54 11.23 10.66
CA LEU A 549 12.53 10.50 9.39
C LEU A 549 12.69 11.44 8.20
N ALA A 550 13.59 11.09 7.30
CA ALA A 550 13.64 11.65 5.95
C ALA A 550 12.88 10.73 4.98
N VAL A 551 11.89 11.29 4.29
CA VAL A 551 11.01 10.60 3.35
C VAL A 551 11.26 11.06 1.90
N PHE A 552 11.93 12.20 1.71
CA PHE A 552 12.45 12.72 0.43
C PHE A 552 11.40 13.05 -0.66
N SER A 553 10.12 12.82 -0.40
CA SER A 553 9.07 13.00 -1.40
C SER A 553 7.74 13.29 -0.74
N THR A 554 6.90 14.14 -1.35
CA THR A 554 5.58 14.55 -0.83
C THR A 554 4.42 13.70 -1.35
N PHE A 555 4.68 12.79 -2.29
CA PHE A 555 3.61 12.08 -3.01
C PHE A 555 3.03 10.91 -2.21
N ASP A 556 1.89 10.44 -2.66
CA ASP A 556 1.04 9.41 -2.06
C ASP A 556 1.81 8.16 -1.60
N VAL A 557 2.71 7.68 -2.46
CA VAL A 557 3.51 6.47 -2.27
C VAL A 557 4.50 6.63 -1.11
N ALA A 558 5.02 7.84 -0.91
CA ALA A 558 5.94 8.21 0.16
C ALA A 558 5.20 8.47 1.48
N GLN A 559 4.00 9.05 1.43
CA GLN A 559 3.11 9.20 2.60
C GLN A 559 2.69 7.84 3.18
N ARG A 560 2.32 6.89 2.32
CA ARG A 560 2.03 5.51 2.75
C ARG A 560 3.27 4.82 3.32
N ALA A 561 4.43 4.98 2.68
CA ALA A 561 5.69 4.42 3.16
C ALA A 561 6.05 4.94 4.57
N ALA A 562 5.88 6.24 4.81
CA ALA A 562 6.11 6.85 6.12
C ALA A 562 5.17 6.26 7.19
N ALA A 563 3.87 6.15 6.92
CA ALA A 563 2.93 5.51 7.86
C ALA A 563 3.35 4.06 8.17
N ARG A 564 3.66 3.27 7.13
CA ARG A 564 4.09 1.87 7.29
C ARG A 564 5.38 1.76 8.11
N ALA A 565 6.34 2.66 7.93
CA ALA A 565 7.57 2.73 8.70
C ALA A 565 7.32 3.12 10.17
N LEU A 566 6.49 4.15 10.40
CA LEU A 566 6.18 4.65 11.74
C LEU A 566 5.60 3.57 12.64
N PHE A 567 4.72 2.72 12.11
CA PHE A 567 4.09 1.64 12.88
C PHE A 567 4.83 0.30 12.75
N GLY A 568 5.96 0.23 12.04
CA GLY A 568 6.78 -0.98 11.91
C GLY A 568 6.22 -2.04 10.96
N GLN A 569 5.29 -1.70 10.08
CA GLN A 569 4.81 -2.62 9.03
C GLN A 569 5.90 -2.96 8.02
N VAL A 570 6.84 -2.05 7.80
CA VAL A 570 8.05 -2.26 6.99
C VAL A 570 9.27 -1.92 7.82
N ALA A 571 10.40 -2.52 7.46
CA ALA A 571 11.68 -2.17 8.07
C ALA A 571 12.10 -0.78 7.57
N VAL A 572 12.74 0.00 8.44
CA VAL A 572 13.40 1.24 8.05
C VAL A 572 14.85 0.93 7.76
N SER A 573 15.24 1.05 6.50
CA SER A 573 16.56 0.64 6.01
C SER A 573 17.23 1.64 5.06
N GLY A 574 16.56 2.75 4.74
CA GLY A 574 17.13 3.76 3.85
C GLY A 574 18.44 4.34 4.41
N ARG A 575 19.26 4.88 3.52
CA ARG A 575 20.54 5.53 3.82
C ARG A 575 20.61 6.86 3.10
N LEU A 576 21.17 7.88 3.74
CA LEU A 576 21.31 9.19 3.12
C LEU A 576 22.18 9.13 1.87
N PRO A 577 21.70 9.64 0.72
CA PRO A 577 22.53 9.83 -0.48
C PRO A 577 23.25 11.19 -0.50
N VAL A 578 23.10 11.98 0.57
CA VAL A 578 23.69 13.33 0.76
C VAL A 578 24.24 13.47 2.17
N SER A 579 25.11 14.45 2.39
CA SER A 579 25.55 14.89 3.72
C SER A 579 24.62 15.99 4.24
N VAL A 580 24.54 16.17 5.56
CA VAL A 580 23.81 17.27 6.22
C VAL A 580 24.73 17.87 7.28
N PRO A 581 25.58 18.84 6.90
CA PRO A 581 26.65 19.34 7.77
C PRO A 581 26.19 20.05 9.04
N GLY A 582 25.06 20.75 9.00
CA GLY A 582 24.55 21.59 10.10
C GLY A 582 23.99 20.81 11.30
N VAL A 583 24.04 19.48 11.29
CA VAL A 583 23.54 18.63 12.39
C VAL A 583 24.65 18.37 13.42
N ALA A 584 24.54 18.95 14.61
CA ALA A 584 25.49 18.70 15.69
C ALA A 584 25.48 17.22 16.18
N PRO A 585 26.64 16.66 16.62
CA PRO A 585 27.93 17.33 16.83
C PRO A 585 28.92 17.25 15.65
N VAL A 586 28.70 16.41 14.61
CA VAL A 586 29.68 16.18 13.52
C VAL A 586 29.06 16.22 12.10
N GLY A 587 27.80 16.59 11.96
CA GLY A 587 27.01 16.46 10.73
C GLY A 587 26.54 15.02 10.47
N LEU A 588 25.56 14.86 9.58
CA LEU A 588 25.24 13.57 8.96
C LEU A 588 26.00 13.43 7.64
N LYS A 589 26.41 12.23 7.29
CA LYS A 589 27.20 11.92 6.08
C LYS A 589 26.42 11.01 5.13
N ILE A 590 26.88 10.96 3.88
CA ILE A 590 26.43 9.94 2.93
C ILE A 590 26.56 8.55 3.56
N GLY A 591 25.50 7.75 3.45
CA GLY A 591 25.45 6.41 4.02
C GLY A 591 24.95 6.36 5.47
N ASP A 592 24.69 7.49 6.13
CA ASP A 592 24.07 7.50 7.45
C ASP A 592 22.58 7.13 7.39
N GLY A 593 22.10 6.48 8.45
CA GLY A 593 20.71 6.06 8.59
C GLY A 593 20.57 4.92 9.59
N LEU A 594 19.74 5.10 10.60
CA LEU A 594 19.44 4.09 11.61
C LEU A 594 18.56 2.99 10.99
N SER A 595 18.81 1.75 11.36
CA SER A 595 17.99 0.61 10.95
C SER A 595 16.98 0.23 12.02
N VAL A 596 15.74 0.05 11.61
CA VAL A 596 14.65 -0.46 12.47
C VAL A 596 14.05 -1.68 11.78
N ALA A 597 14.00 -2.81 12.49
CA ALA A 597 13.38 -4.02 11.96
C ALA A 597 11.86 -3.83 11.83
N ALA A 598 11.26 -4.48 10.84
CA ALA A 598 9.81 -4.57 10.78
C ALA A 598 9.29 -5.33 12.01
N ASN A 599 8.18 -4.87 12.58
CA ASN A 599 7.40 -5.62 13.55
C ASN A 599 6.20 -6.23 12.81
N PRO A 600 6.18 -7.53 12.51
CA PRO A 600 5.08 -8.14 11.76
C PRO A 600 3.74 -8.15 12.53
N MET A 601 3.72 -7.84 13.83
CA MET A 601 2.54 -7.95 14.70
C MET A 601 1.88 -9.34 14.64
N THR A 602 2.70 -10.38 14.58
CA THR A 602 2.29 -11.79 14.61
C THR A 602 2.78 -12.46 15.88
N LEU A 603 2.11 -13.55 16.28
CA LEU A 603 2.60 -14.43 17.33
C LEU A 603 3.98 -14.99 16.96
N ARG A 604 4.91 -14.93 17.91
CA ARG A 604 6.23 -15.55 17.82
C ARG A 604 6.19 -16.93 18.46
N ALA A 605 7.05 -17.85 18.05
CA ALA A 605 7.23 -19.09 18.81
C ALA A 605 7.73 -18.75 20.21
N ALA A 606 7.22 -19.46 21.22
CA ALA A 606 7.66 -19.25 22.59
C ALA A 606 9.14 -19.60 22.78
N SER A 607 9.80 -18.82 23.63
CA SER A 607 11.15 -19.10 24.10
C SER A 607 11.21 -20.43 24.86
N ALA A 608 12.38 -21.06 24.86
CA ALA A 608 12.60 -22.34 25.53
C ALA A 608 12.26 -22.29 27.03
N ASP A 609 12.43 -21.13 27.68
CA ASP A 609 12.11 -20.92 29.08
C ASP A 609 10.59 -20.96 29.33
N ILE A 610 9.80 -20.30 28.49
CA ILE A 610 8.33 -20.36 28.55
C ILE A 610 7.83 -21.78 28.25
N GLU A 611 8.38 -22.43 27.21
CA GLU A 611 8.01 -23.82 26.91
C GLU A 611 8.34 -24.77 28.06
N ALA A 612 9.50 -24.60 28.69
CA ALA A 612 9.93 -25.41 29.82
C ALA A 612 9.05 -25.18 31.06
N SER A 613 8.64 -23.93 31.32
CA SER A 613 7.81 -23.60 32.48
C SER A 613 6.42 -24.22 32.37
N LEU A 614 5.87 -24.37 31.16
CA LEU A 614 4.54 -24.95 30.90
C LEU A 614 4.46 -26.49 31.04
N LYS A 615 5.57 -27.19 31.27
CA LYS A 615 5.59 -28.66 31.45
C LYS A 615 4.58 -29.20 32.47
N PRO A 616 4.37 -28.58 33.66
CA PRO A 616 3.36 -29.04 34.62
C PRO A 616 1.94 -29.01 34.05
N ALA A 617 1.59 -27.99 33.26
CA ALA A 617 0.30 -27.90 32.58
C ALA A 617 0.12 -29.02 31.54
N PHE A 618 1.20 -29.41 30.84
CA PHE A 618 1.15 -30.55 29.93
C PHE A 618 0.90 -31.87 30.66
N GLY A 619 1.46 -32.04 31.86
CA GLY A 619 1.20 -33.22 32.70
C GLY A 619 -0.26 -33.35 33.16
N VAL A 620 -1.02 -32.26 33.23
CA VAL A 620 -2.48 -32.31 33.48
C VAL A 620 -3.21 -32.90 32.26
N LEU A 621 -2.79 -32.51 31.05
CA LEU A 621 -3.38 -32.99 29.80
C LEU A 621 -3.03 -34.46 29.53
N ASP A 622 -1.78 -34.88 29.77
CA ASP A 622 -1.36 -36.27 29.57
C ASP A 622 -2.14 -37.21 30.51
N ARG A 623 -2.38 -36.80 31.76
CA ARG A 623 -3.26 -37.52 32.70
C ARG A 623 -4.71 -37.56 32.21
N ALA A 624 -5.24 -36.44 31.72
CA ALA A 624 -6.60 -36.39 31.19
C ALA A 624 -6.82 -37.35 29.99
N VAL A 625 -5.82 -37.50 29.11
CA VAL A 625 -5.86 -38.49 28.03
C VAL A 625 -5.86 -39.92 28.60
N ALA A 626 -4.98 -40.21 29.56
CA ALA A 626 -4.91 -41.53 30.21
C ALA A 626 -6.21 -41.89 30.94
N ASP A 627 -6.86 -40.91 31.56
CA ASP A 627 -8.12 -41.07 32.29
C ASP A 627 -9.35 -41.15 31.35
N GLY A 628 -9.15 -41.06 30.03
CA GLY A 628 -10.21 -41.16 29.04
C GLY A 628 -11.19 -39.98 29.07
N ALA A 629 -10.71 -38.77 29.40
CA ALA A 629 -11.53 -37.56 29.29
C ALA A 629 -11.74 -37.10 27.84
N PHE A 630 -10.76 -37.38 26.99
CA PHE A 630 -10.80 -37.21 25.54
C PHE A 630 -9.68 -38.05 24.89
N PRO A 631 -9.80 -38.42 23.61
CA PRO A 631 -8.75 -39.13 22.88
C PRO A 631 -7.46 -38.32 22.73
N GLY A 632 -7.59 -37.00 22.54
CA GLY A 632 -6.48 -36.10 22.27
C GLY A 632 -6.95 -34.67 22.02
N GLY A 633 -5.99 -33.79 21.78
CA GLY A 633 -6.25 -32.36 21.68
C GLY A 633 -5.01 -31.53 21.38
N VAL A 634 -5.23 -30.21 21.26
CA VAL A 634 -4.18 -29.21 21.13
C VAL A 634 -4.41 -28.10 22.14
N LEU A 635 -3.37 -27.79 22.93
CA LEU A 635 -3.32 -26.62 23.79
C LEU A 635 -2.51 -25.52 23.08
N ALA A 636 -3.07 -24.33 22.97
CA ALA A 636 -2.39 -23.10 22.60
C ALA A 636 -2.30 -22.20 23.83
N VAL A 637 -1.09 -21.77 24.20
CA VAL A 637 -0.87 -20.75 25.24
C VAL A 637 -0.17 -19.56 24.59
N GLY A 638 -0.84 -18.42 24.57
CA GLY A 638 -0.26 -17.16 24.14
C GLY A 638 0.07 -16.30 25.34
N TYR A 639 1.33 -15.92 25.53
CA TYR A 639 1.77 -15.07 26.63
C TYR A 639 2.75 -14.01 26.10
N ARG A 640 2.40 -12.72 26.26
CA ARG A 640 3.24 -11.59 25.80
C ARG A 640 3.66 -11.68 24.32
N GLY A 641 2.74 -12.12 23.47
CA GLY A 641 2.96 -12.28 22.02
C GLY A 641 3.77 -13.52 21.62
N GLU A 642 4.10 -14.40 22.57
CA GLU A 642 4.74 -15.70 22.33
C GLU A 642 3.70 -16.83 22.41
N LEU A 643 3.75 -17.77 21.46
CA LEU A 643 2.80 -18.87 21.31
C LEU A 643 3.49 -20.22 21.53
N THR A 644 2.96 -20.99 22.48
CA THR A 644 3.24 -22.41 22.64
C THR A 644 2.10 -23.24 22.07
N LEU A 645 2.39 -24.21 21.20
CA LEU A 645 1.42 -25.18 20.66
C LEU A 645 1.80 -26.59 21.10
N ARG A 646 0.95 -27.21 21.92
CA ARG A 646 1.15 -28.58 22.40
C ARG A 646 0.01 -29.49 21.92
N ALA A 647 0.30 -30.34 20.95
CA ALA A 647 -0.57 -31.47 20.58
C ALA A 647 -0.35 -32.65 21.54
N PHE A 648 -1.42 -33.36 21.89
CA PHE A 648 -1.39 -34.53 22.79
C PHE A 648 -2.44 -35.57 22.38
N GLY A 649 -2.18 -36.84 22.70
CA GLY A 649 -3.09 -37.95 22.41
C GLY A 649 -3.25 -38.27 20.91
N ARG A 650 -4.38 -38.90 20.58
CA ARG A 650 -4.73 -39.37 19.22
C ARG A 650 -6.11 -38.87 18.82
N GLN A 651 -6.46 -38.96 17.55
CA GLN A 651 -7.78 -38.53 17.07
C GLN A 651 -8.92 -39.42 17.60
N THR A 652 -8.65 -40.70 17.92
CA THR A 652 -9.60 -41.63 18.55
C THR A 652 -8.88 -42.50 19.59
N TYR A 653 -9.62 -43.26 20.40
CA TYR A 653 -9.04 -44.17 21.41
C TYR A 653 -8.36 -45.43 20.82
N GLN A 654 -8.44 -45.65 19.50
CA GLN A 654 -7.79 -46.81 18.88
C GLN A 654 -6.26 -46.66 18.87
N ALA A 655 -5.54 -47.74 19.17
CA ALA A 655 -4.07 -47.71 19.24
C ALA A 655 -3.40 -47.32 17.90
N ASN A 656 -4.03 -47.63 16.76
CA ASN A 656 -3.57 -47.28 15.42
C ASN A 656 -4.14 -45.95 14.89
N ALA A 657 -4.92 -45.21 15.70
CA ALA A 657 -5.47 -43.93 15.29
C ALA A 657 -4.37 -42.91 15.02
N PRO A 658 -4.54 -42.00 14.04
CA PRO A 658 -3.60 -40.91 13.80
C PRO A 658 -3.34 -40.10 15.07
N SER A 659 -2.08 -39.71 15.28
CA SER A 659 -1.73 -38.79 16.36
C SER A 659 -2.31 -37.40 16.10
N VAL A 660 -2.65 -36.68 17.17
CA VAL A 660 -3.01 -35.28 17.04
C VAL A 660 -1.76 -34.48 16.67
N THR A 661 -1.93 -33.49 15.80
CA THR A 661 -0.90 -32.54 15.39
C THR A 661 -1.39 -31.12 15.65
N PRO A 662 -0.51 -30.10 15.73
CA PRO A 662 -0.96 -28.70 15.81
C PRO A 662 -1.87 -28.26 14.64
N GLN A 663 -1.83 -28.98 13.52
CA GLN A 663 -2.65 -28.74 12.31
C GLN A 663 -3.98 -29.51 12.32
N THR A 664 -4.29 -30.26 13.38
CA THR A 664 -5.55 -30.97 13.53
C THR A 664 -6.69 -29.96 13.70
N ILE A 665 -7.73 -30.13 12.89
CA ILE A 665 -8.92 -29.27 12.84
C ILE A 665 -10.00 -29.89 13.74
N TYR A 666 -10.66 -29.06 14.53
CA TYR A 666 -11.73 -29.47 15.44
C TYR A 666 -13.05 -28.80 15.04
N ASP A 667 -14.17 -29.50 15.22
CA ASP A 667 -15.47 -28.84 15.39
C ASP A 667 -15.41 -28.06 16.70
N VAL A 668 -15.42 -26.72 16.62
CA VAL A 668 -15.27 -25.88 17.82
C VAL A 668 -16.60 -25.55 18.50
N ALA A 669 -17.71 -26.10 17.99
CA ALA A 669 -19.05 -25.97 18.53
C ALA A 669 -19.39 -24.51 18.88
N SER A 670 -19.81 -24.24 20.12
CA SER A 670 -20.22 -22.91 20.58
C SER A 670 -19.14 -21.83 20.55
N LEU A 671 -17.87 -22.13 20.29
CA LEU A 671 -16.89 -21.08 20.00
C LEU A 671 -17.25 -20.29 18.72
N SER A 672 -18.11 -20.84 17.86
CA SER A 672 -18.73 -20.12 16.73
C SER A 672 -19.40 -18.80 17.16
N LYS A 673 -20.00 -18.78 18.36
CA LYS A 673 -20.69 -17.61 18.93
C LYS A 673 -19.75 -16.41 19.10
N PRO A 674 -18.72 -16.46 19.97
CA PRO A 674 -17.82 -15.33 20.16
C PRO A 674 -16.91 -15.08 18.95
N VAL A 675 -16.39 -16.13 18.30
CA VAL A 675 -15.39 -15.97 17.24
C VAL A 675 -16.01 -15.37 15.97
N VAL A 676 -17.21 -15.79 15.59
CA VAL A 676 -17.86 -15.33 14.37
C VAL A 676 -19.00 -14.36 14.67
N THR A 677 -20.09 -14.85 15.26
CA THR A 677 -21.34 -14.07 15.35
C THR A 677 -21.19 -12.80 16.18
N THR A 678 -20.60 -12.89 17.37
CA THR A 678 -20.34 -11.74 18.24
C THR A 678 -19.37 -10.75 17.59
N THR A 679 -18.31 -11.25 16.95
CA THR A 679 -17.33 -10.39 16.26
C THR A 679 -17.98 -9.64 15.09
N LEU A 680 -18.80 -10.32 14.28
CA LEU A 680 -19.55 -9.69 13.19
C LEU A 680 -20.54 -8.67 13.75
N VAL A 681 -21.30 -8.99 14.81
CA VAL A 681 -22.19 -8.01 15.47
C VAL A 681 -21.40 -6.80 15.98
N ALA A 682 -20.24 -7.01 16.61
CA ALA A 682 -19.37 -5.95 17.09
C ALA A 682 -18.89 -5.03 15.97
N MET A 683 -18.51 -5.57 14.81
CA MET A 683 -18.16 -4.78 13.62
C MET A 683 -19.32 -3.89 13.16
N GLN A 684 -20.54 -4.42 13.18
CA GLN A 684 -21.72 -3.67 12.73
C GLN A 684 -22.19 -2.64 13.75
N VAL A 685 -21.97 -2.87 15.04
CA VAL A 685 -22.14 -1.86 16.10
C VAL A 685 -21.11 -0.75 15.95
N ALA A 686 -19.83 -1.09 15.73
CA ALA A 686 -18.77 -0.11 15.49
C ALA A 686 -19.03 0.75 14.24
N ALA A 687 -19.65 0.16 13.21
CA ALA A 687 -20.07 0.85 12.00
C ALA A 687 -21.38 1.65 12.15
N GLY A 688 -22.01 1.65 13.34
CA GLY A 688 -23.27 2.35 13.61
C GLY A 688 -24.51 1.74 12.94
N ARG A 689 -24.42 0.53 12.38
CA ARG A 689 -25.53 -0.15 11.68
C ARG A 689 -26.42 -0.98 12.60
N LEU A 690 -25.84 -1.51 13.68
CA LEU A 690 -26.58 -2.18 14.75
C LEU A 690 -26.51 -1.38 16.04
N GLN A 691 -27.61 -1.35 16.79
CA GLN A 691 -27.70 -0.70 18.09
C GLN A 691 -28.02 -1.74 19.16
N LEU A 692 -27.18 -1.83 20.20
CA LEU A 692 -27.30 -2.86 21.24
C LEU A 692 -28.67 -2.88 21.91
N ASP A 693 -29.26 -1.71 22.12
CA ASP A 693 -30.51 -1.55 22.86
C ASP A 693 -31.75 -1.39 21.96
N ALA A 694 -31.58 -1.51 20.63
CA ALA A 694 -32.71 -1.55 19.71
C ALA A 694 -33.46 -2.90 19.81
N PRO A 695 -34.80 -2.90 19.76
CA PRO A 695 -35.59 -4.12 19.67
C PRO A 695 -35.20 -4.96 18.46
N ILE A 696 -35.09 -6.27 18.60
CA ILE A 696 -34.72 -7.14 17.48
C ILE A 696 -35.80 -7.20 16.39
N ALA A 697 -37.04 -6.82 16.72
CA ALA A 697 -38.13 -6.64 15.77
C ALA A 697 -37.80 -5.59 14.68
N THR A 698 -36.90 -4.65 14.96
CA THR A 698 -36.40 -3.69 13.95
C THR A 698 -35.67 -4.39 12.81
N TYR A 699 -34.99 -5.50 13.10
CA TYR A 699 -34.19 -6.25 12.13
C TYR A 699 -34.88 -7.52 11.63
N LEU A 700 -35.76 -8.10 12.45
CA LEU A 700 -36.57 -9.28 12.15
C LEU A 700 -38.05 -8.96 12.43
N PRO A 701 -38.77 -8.30 11.52
CA PRO A 701 -40.17 -7.89 11.75
C PRO A 701 -41.10 -9.05 12.15
N GLU A 702 -40.85 -10.25 11.64
CA GLU A 702 -41.60 -11.47 11.95
C GLU A 702 -41.53 -11.87 13.43
N TRP A 703 -40.49 -11.42 14.15
CA TRP A 703 -40.33 -11.62 15.58
C TRP A 703 -41.54 -11.11 16.38
N ALA A 704 -42.11 -9.97 15.98
CA ALA A 704 -43.20 -9.31 16.71
C ALA A 704 -44.52 -10.09 16.67
N ALA A 705 -44.69 -11.00 15.70
CA ALA A 705 -45.91 -11.80 15.53
C ALA A 705 -45.93 -13.08 16.40
N GLY A 706 -44.83 -13.38 17.11
CA GLY A 706 -44.74 -14.58 17.95
C GLY A 706 -45.46 -14.46 19.31
N PRO A 707 -45.53 -15.55 20.08
CA PRO A 707 -46.16 -15.57 21.41
C PRO A 707 -45.47 -14.63 22.41
N ASN A 708 -46.18 -14.20 23.46
CA ASN A 708 -45.69 -13.20 24.44
C ASN A 708 -45.41 -11.82 23.80
N PRO A 709 -46.38 -11.19 23.12
CA PRO A 709 -46.14 -9.96 22.34
C PRO A 709 -45.62 -8.79 23.17
N GLU A 710 -46.03 -8.66 24.44
CA GLU A 710 -45.54 -7.59 25.33
C GLU A 710 -44.05 -7.75 25.64
N TRP A 711 -43.59 -8.98 25.87
CA TRP A 711 -42.19 -9.27 26.15
C TRP A 711 -41.32 -9.17 24.89
N ARG A 712 -41.82 -9.68 23.75
CA ARG A 712 -41.07 -9.70 22.49
C ARG A 712 -40.68 -8.31 21.99
N ARG A 713 -41.53 -7.30 22.19
CA ARG A 713 -41.24 -5.89 21.84
C ARG A 713 -40.02 -5.33 22.59
N ASN A 714 -39.67 -5.93 23.73
CA ASN A 714 -38.57 -5.49 24.59
C ASN A 714 -37.29 -6.34 24.44
N VAL A 715 -37.29 -7.37 23.60
CA VAL A 715 -36.06 -8.14 23.33
C VAL A 715 -35.13 -7.32 22.44
N THR A 716 -33.93 -7.03 22.93
CA THR A 716 -32.91 -6.23 22.23
C THR A 716 -31.72 -7.11 21.80
N LEU A 717 -30.83 -6.55 20.97
CA LEU A 717 -29.57 -7.22 20.63
C LEU A 717 -28.73 -7.53 21.88
N ARG A 718 -28.71 -6.62 22.87
CA ARG A 718 -28.05 -6.84 24.16
C ARG A 718 -28.61 -8.06 24.87
N HIS A 719 -29.93 -8.23 24.87
CA HIS A 719 -30.58 -9.40 25.49
C HIS A 719 -30.17 -10.72 24.80
N LEU A 720 -30.02 -10.73 23.46
CA LEU A 720 -29.52 -11.91 22.76
C LEU A 720 -28.06 -12.21 23.10
N LEU A 721 -27.19 -11.19 23.09
CA LEU A 721 -25.76 -11.31 23.38
C LEU A 721 -25.46 -11.73 24.83
N THR A 722 -26.30 -11.31 25.77
CA THR A 722 -26.15 -11.61 27.21
C THR A 722 -26.96 -12.80 27.68
N HIS A 723 -27.68 -13.46 26.75
CA HIS A 723 -28.56 -14.59 27.04
C HIS A 723 -29.64 -14.26 28.07
N THR A 724 -30.23 -13.05 28.01
CA THR A 724 -31.32 -12.61 28.90
C THR A 724 -32.61 -12.32 28.13
N SER A 725 -32.77 -12.86 26.93
CA SER A 725 -33.96 -12.59 26.08
C SER A 725 -35.23 -13.32 26.51
N GLY A 726 -35.13 -14.28 27.43
CA GLY A 726 -36.22 -15.19 27.78
C GLY A 726 -36.41 -16.34 26.79
N LEU A 727 -35.58 -16.47 25.76
CA LEU A 727 -35.60 -17.66 24.90
C LEU A 727 -35.10 -18.90 25.67
N PRO A 728 -35.69 -20.09 25.43
CA PRO A 728 -35.20 -21.32 26.06
C PRO A 728 -33.76 -21.65 25.61
N PRO A 729 -33.00 -22.44 26.40
CA PRO A 729 -31.63 -22.81 26.07
C PRO A 729 -31.49 -23.47 24.68
N HIS A 730 -32.30 -24.48 24.43
CA HIS A 730 -32.26 -25.30 23.21
C HIS A 730 -33.63 -25.94 22.94
N LYS A 731 -33.93 -26.21 21.67
CA LYS A 731 -35.08 -27.02 21.20
C LYS A 731 -34.67 -27.84 19.97
N PRO A 732 -35.07 -29.12 19.84
CA PRO A 732 -34.65 -30.00 18.75
C PRO A 732 -35.47 -29.77 17.47
N TYR A 733 -35.42 -28.57 16.90
CA TYR A 733 -36.25 -28.23 15.73
C TYR A 733 -35.91 -29.03 14.46
N TYR A 734 -34.70 -29.60 14.41
CA TYR A 734 -34.29 -30.52 13.37
C TYR A 734 -35.19 -31.77 13.28
N GLU A 735 -35.74 -32.26 14.39
CA GLU A 735 -36.60 -33.46 14.42
C GLU A 735 -37.96 -33.24 13.74
N THR A 736 -38.42 -31.99 13.74
CA THR A 736 -39.76 -31.62 13.26
C THR A 736 -39.71 -30.89 11.91
N SER A 737 -38.53 -30.77 11.28
CA SER A 737 -38.41 -30.16 9.95
C SER A 737 -38.90 -31.14 8.88
N LYS A 738 -39.78 -30.66 7.99
CA LYS A 738 -40.44 -31.48 6.97
C LYS A 738 -39.66 -31.48 5.65
N GLY A 739 -38.85 -30.46 5.41
CA GLY A 739 -37.98 -30.36 4.23
C GLY A 739 -36.73 -31.25 4.31
N LYS A 740 -36.01 -31.36 3.19
CA LYS A 740 -34.69 -32.01 3.16
C LYS A 740 -33.75 -31.26 4.10
N LEU A 741 -33.25 -31.92 5.15
CA LEU A 741 -32.31 -31.32 6.09
C LEU A 741 -31.05 -30.84 5.37
N GLY A 742 -30.50 -29.72 5.82
CA GLY A 742 -29.38 -29.03 5.17
C GLY A 742 -29.79 -28.17 3.96
N SER A 743 -31.08 -28.04 3.66
CA SER A 743 -31.58 -27.20 2.57
C SER A 743 -31.96 -25.78 3.04
N PRO A 744 -32.04 -24.79 2.12
CA PRO A 744 -32.59 -23.47 2.44
C PRO A 744 -34.02 -23.51 2.98
N GLN A 745 -34.81 -24.53 2.61
CA GLN A 745 -36.16 -24.72 3.16
C GLN A 745 -36.10 -25.14 4.64
N ALA A 746 -35.27 -26.11 4.99
CA ALA A 746 -35.09 -26.54 6.38
C ALA A 746 -34.60 -25.38 7.27
N ARG A 747 -33.70 -24.54 6.75
CA ARG A 747 -33.27 -23.30 7.44
C ARG A 747 -34.47 -22.39 7.76
N ARG A 748 -35.34 -22.11 6.78
CA ARG A 748 -36.54 -21.29 6.98
C ARG A 748 -37.52 -21.91 7.99
N GLU A 749 -37.67 -23.23 7.96
CA GLU A 749 -38.53 -23.95 8.91
C GLU A 749 -38.01 -23.87 10.36
N VAL A 750 -36.69 -24.01 10.56
CA VAL A 750 -36.07 -23.84 11.88
C VAL A 750 -36.25 -22.41 12.38
N LEU A 751 -36.00 -21.41 11.53
CA LEU A 751 -36.20 -19.99 11.89
C LEU A 751 -37.66 -19.69 12.22
N ALA A 752 -38.62 -20.18 11.43
CA ALA A 752 -40.04 -20.01 11.70
C ALA A 752 -40.44 -20.57 13.07
N LYS A 753 -39.88 -21.73 13.47
CA LYS A 753 -40.13 -22.30 14.79
C LYS A 753 -39.53 -21.46 15.91
N ILE A 754 -38.32 -20.93 15.73
CA ILE A 754 -37.73 -19.98 16.68
C ILE A 754 -38.61 -18.72 16.81
N PHE A 755 -39.12 -18.19 15.69
CA PHE A 755 -40.04 -17.06 15.71
C PHE A 755 -41.35 -17.36 16.44
N SER A 756 -41.81 -18.62 16.46
CA SER A 756 -43.00 -19.05 17.18
C SER A 756 -42.74 -19.61 18.58
N GLU A 757 -41.49 -19.63 19.06
CA GLU A 757 -41.17 -20.21 20.37
C GLU A 757 -41.57 -19.29 21.54
N PRO A 758 -42.35 -19.76 22.52
CA PRO A 758 -42.67 -18.98 23.72
C PRO A 758 -41.43 -18.57 24.52
N LEU A 759 -41.47 -17.36 25.07
CA LEU A 759 -40.45 -16.90 26.02
C LEU A 759 -40.73 -17.50 27.40
N THR A 760 -39.70 -18.04 28.06
CA THR A 760 -39.80 -18.67 29.38
C THR A 760 -39.70 -17.67 30.53
N SER A 761 -39.23 -16.45 30.26
CA SER A 761 -39.13 -15.36 31.23
C SER A 761 -39.24 -14.00 30.53
N GLU A 762 -39.57 -12.95 31.28
CA GLU A 762 -39.49 -11.58 30.77
C GLU A 762 -38.02 -11.21 30.42
N PRO A 763 -37.76 -10.51 29.30
CA PRO A 763 -36.43 -10.10 28.90
C PRO A 763 -35.73 -9.25 29.97
N GLY A 764 -34.46 -9.55 30.21
CA GLY A 764 -33.63 -8.86 31.21
C GLY A 764 -33.81 -9.35 32.65
N LYS A 765 -34.81 -10.20 32.95
CA LYS A 765 -35.06 -10.70 34.32
C LYS A 765 -34.23 -11.92 34.73
N GLN A 766 -33.88 -12.78 33.78
CA GLN A 766 -33.13 -14.01 34.03
C GLN A 766 -32.10 -14.24 32.93
N SER A 767 -30.98 -14.86 33.27
CA SER A 767 -29.98 -15.32 32.31
C SER A 767 -30.15 -16.82 32.03
N SER A 768 -30.31 -17.19 30.76
CA SER A 768 -30.51 -18.55 30.27
C SER A 768 -29.75 -18.75 28.97
N TYR A 769 -28.68 -19.55 29.00
CA TYR A 769 -27.77 -19.76 27.86
C TYR A 769 -28.50 -20.34 26.64
N SER A 770 -28.97 -19.46 25.76
CA SER A 770 -29.81 -19.78 24.60
C SER A 770 -29.05 -19.81 23.28
N ASP A 771 -29.06 -20.97 22.63
CA ASP A 771 -28.60 -21.14 21.25
C ASP A 771 -29.53 -20.42 20.26
N LEU A 772 -30.84 -20.43 20.54
CA LEU A 772 -31.85 -19.82 19.67
C LEU A 772 -31.59 -18.32 19.50
N GLY A 773 -31.18 -17.64 20.58
CA GLY A 773 -30.81 -16.22 20.51
C GLY A 773 -29.63 -15.94 19.57
N PHE A 774 -28.63 -16.83 19.54
CA PHE A 774 -27.49 -16.68 18.64
C PHE A 774 -27.80 -17.06 17.19
N ILE A 775 -28.74 -17.98 16.96
CA ILE A 775 -29.29 -18.22 15.62
C ILE A 775 -29.93 -16.94 15.07
N LEU A 776 -30.73 -16.24 15.89
CA LEU A 776 -31.34 -14.96 15.51
C LEU A 776 -30.31 -13.86 15.29
N LEU A 777 -29.26 -13.76 16.11
CA LEU A 777 -28.15 -12.82 15.86
C LEU A 777 -27.47 -13.08 14.51
N GLY A 778 -27.23 -14.35 14.18
CA GLY A 778 -26.71 -14.75 12.88
C GLY A 778 -27.61 -14.29 11.73
N GLU A 779 -28.91 -14.56 11.84
CA GLU A 779 -29.91 -14.14 10.85
C GLU A 779 -29.98 -12.62 10.67
N ILE A 780 -29.89 -11.84 11.76
CA ILE A 780 -29.85 -10.37 11.71
C ILE A 780 -28.66 -9.89 10.89
N VAL A 781 -27.47 -10.45 11.14
CA VAL A 781 -26.24 -10.08 10.42
C VAL A 781 -26.36 -10.43 8.93
N GLU A 782 -26.87 -11.61 8.58
CA GLU A 782 -27.03 -12.01 7.17
C GLU A 782 -28.04 -11.13 6.44
N ARG A 783 -29.22 -10.86 7.02
CA ARG A 783 -30.24 -10.01 6.39
C ARG A 783 -29.75 -8.58 6.19
N MET A 784 -29.01 -8.04 7.16
CA MET A 784 -28.54 -6.66 7.10
C MET A 784 -27.40 -6.48 6.06
N THR A 785 -26.56 -7.49 5.89
CA THR A 785 -25.40 -7.43 4.97
C THR A 785 -25.70 -7.98 3.58
N GLY A 786 -26.70 -8.85 3.44
CA GLY A 786 -26.98 -9.58 2.21
C GLY A 786 -26.02 -10.74 1.93
N GLU A 787 -25.15 -11.09 2.88
CA GLU A 787 -24.13 -12.14 2.75
C GLU A 787 -24.31 -13.23 3.83
N SER A 788 -23.95 -14.47 3.52
CA SER A 788 -23.99 -15.57 4.50
C SER A 788 -22.88 -15.45 5.55
N LEU A 789 -23.12 -15.98 6.76
CA LEU A 789 -22.16 -15.89 7.87
C LEU A 789 -20.78 -16.49 7.53
N ASP A 790 -20.72 -17.59 6.77
CA ASP A 790 -19.46 -18.23 6.40
C ASP A 790 -18.64 -17.37 5.44
N ARG A 791 -19.30 -16.64 4.53
CA ARG A 791 -18.66 -15.68 3.63
C ARG A 791 -18.17 -14.46 4.41
N LEU A 792 -19.02 -13.88 5.25
CA LEU A 792 -18.65 -12.75 6.11
C LEU A 792 -17.48 -13.09 7.03
N ALA A 793 -17.52 -14.25 7.69
CA ALA A 793 -16.45 -14.70 8.57
C ALA A 793 -15.12 -14.85 7.80
N ARG A 794 -15.16 -15.44 6.59
CA ARG A 794 -13.98 -15.58 5.75
C ARG A 794 -13.38 -14.24 5.34
N GLU A 795 -14.22 -13.31 4.86
CA GLU A 795 -13.75 -12.03 4.30
C GLU A 795 -13.36 -11.02 5.38
N ARG A 796 -14.06 -11.00 6.52
CA ARG A 796 -13.91 -9.96 7.55
C ARG A 796 -13.08 -10.39 8.76
N ILE A 797 -12.95 -11.69 9.02
CA ILE A 797 -12.24 -12.22 10.19
C ILE A 797 -11.07 -13.11 9.75
N PHE A 798 -11.34 -14.18 9.00
CA PHE A 798 -10.32 -15.21 8.79
C PHE A 798 -9.22 -14.79 7.83
N THR A 799 -9.56 -14.21 6.68
CA THR A 799 -8.57 -13.75 5.69
C THR A 799 -7.70 -12.62 6.25
N PRO A 800 -8.26 -11.57 6.88
CA PRO A 800 -7.47 -10.51 7.51
C PRO A 800 -6.51 -11.00 8.61
N LEU A 801 -6.91 -12.02 9.37
CA LEU A 801 -6.09 -12.59 10.44
C LEU A 801 -5.15 -13.72 10.00
N GLY A 802 -5.22 -14.14 8.74
CA GLY A 802 -4.46 -15.28 8.23
C GLY A 802 -4.91 -16.64 8.79
N MET A 803 -6.16 -16.77 9.26
CA MET A 803 -6.75 -18.00 9.78
C MET A 803 -7.14 -18.96 8.65
N ARG A 804 -6.14 -19.68 8.10
CA ARG A 804 -6.27 -20.44 6.85
C ARG A 804 -7.06 -21.74 6.97
N ASP A 805 -7.19 -22.28 8.18
CA ASP A 805 -7.85 -23.55 8.47
C ASP A 805 -9.18 -23.34 9.23
N SER A 806 -9.67 -22.10 9.28
CA SER A 806 -10.94 -21.74 9.90
C SER A 806 -12.04 -21.60 8.86
N LEU A 807 -13.08 -22.43 8.97
CA LEU A 807 -14.14 -22.51 7.97
C LEU A 807 -15.40 -23.17 8.51
N TYR A 808 -16.52 -22.88 7.85
CA TYR A 808 -17.73 -23.68 7.93
C TYR A 808 -17.70 -24.77 6.85
N ASN A 809 -18.39 -25.89 7.09
CA ASN A 809 -18.57 -26.97 6.11
C ASN A 809 -17.27 -27.41 5.41
N PRO A 810 -16.28 -27.95 6.15
CA PRO A 810 -14.98 -28.27 5.59
C PRO A 810 -15.09 -29.31 4.45
N PRO A 811 -14.34 -29.14 3.34
CA PRO A 811 -14.40 -30.07 2.22
C PRO A 811 -13.85 -31.44 2.60
N LYS A 812 -14.31 -32.48 1.89
CA LYS A 812 -13.92 -33.87 2.16
C LYS A 812 -12.40 -34.10 2.14
N SER A 813 -11.65 -33.32 1.37
CA SER A 813 -10.18 -33.37 1.30
C SER A 813 -9.50 -33.08 2.65
N LEU A 814 -10.16 -32.36 3.56
CA LEU A 814 -9.63 -32.07 4.90
C LEU A 814 -9.95 -33.13 5.95
N ARG A 815 -10.78 -34.14 5.65
CA ARG A 815 -11.26 -35.12 6.65
C ARG A 815 -10.15 -35.82 7.43
N ALA A 816 -9.01 -36.13 6.79
CA ALA A 816 -7.88 -36.77 7.47
C ALA A 816 -7.21 -35.87 8.53
N ARG A 817 -7.41 -34.54 8.43
CA ARG A 817 -6.93 -33.55 9.39
C ARG A 817 -7.97 -33.23 10.47
N ILE A 818 -9.21 -33.70 10.35
CA ILE A 818 -10.30 -33.34 11.26
C ILE A 818 -10.45 -34.41 12.34
N ALA A 819 -10.44 -34.00 13.60
CA ALA A 819 -10.74 -34.89 14.71
C ALA A 819 -12.23 -35.31 14.65
N PRO A 820 -12.57 -36.62 14.73
CA PRO A 820 -13.95 -37.06 14.77
C PRO A 820 -14.67 -36.57 16.03
N THR A 821 -15.95 -36.20 15.91
CA THR A 821 -16.69 -35.57 17.00
C THR A 821 -17.51 -36.57 17.82
N GLU A 822 -18.32 -37.43 17.19
CA GLU A 822 -19.21 -38.37 17.89
C GLU A 822 -19.54 -39.59 17.03
N ASN A 823 -19.71 -40.77 17.65
CA ASN A 823 -20.49 -41.85 17.05
C ASN A 823 -21.98 -41.59 17.34
N ASP A 824 -22.63 -40.76 16.52
CA ASP A 824 -24.03 -40.35 16.74
C ASP A 824 -24.97 -41.55 16.55
N ALA A 825 -25.40 -42.14 17.66
CA ALA A 825 -26.32 -43.27 17.70
C ALA A 825 -27.79 -42.83 17.76
N ALA A 826 -28.10 -41.54 17.94
CA ALA A 826 -29.46 -41.05 18.16
C ALA A 826 -30.10 -40.55 16.87
N PHE A 827 -29.41 -39.68 16.14
CA PHE A 827 -29.95 -38.96 15.00
C PHE A 827 -29.33 -39.40 13.67
N ARG A 828 -28.03 -39.15 13.45
CA ARG A 828 -27.37 -39.45 12.15
C ARG A 828 -26.99 -40.92 11.97
N LYS A 829 -27.02 -41.72 13.04
CA LYS A 829 -26.70 -43.17 13.08
C LYS A 829 -25.32 -43.50 12.46
N ARG A 830 -24.34 -42.59 12.62
CA ARG A 830 -22.98 -42.71 12.04
C ARG A 830 -21.96 -41.85 12.77
N LEU A 831 -20.68 -42.08 12.48
CA LEU A 831 -19.59 -41.20 12.89
C LEU A 831 -19.75 -39.80 12.27
N VAL A 832 -19.82 -38.79 13.13
CA VAL A 832 -19.79 -37.37 12.76
C VAL A 832 -18.33 -36.95 12.58
N LEU A 833 -17.97 -36.66 11.32
CA LEU A 833 -16.61 -36.28 10.91
C LEU A 833 -16.65 -35.22 9.80
N GLY A 834 -16.14 -34.03 10.09
CA GLY A 834 -16.13 -32.89 9.15
C GLY A 834 -17.53 -32.38 8.80
N GLU A 835 -18.51 -32.61 9.68
CA GLU A 835 -19.87 -32.09 9.63
C GLU A 835 -20.15 -31.49 11.01
N VAL A 836 -20.83 -30.33 11.09
CA VAL A 836 -21.16 -29.72 12.38
C VAL A 836 -21.93 -30.69 13.27
N HIS A 837 -21.53 -30.76 14.53
CA HIS A 837 -22.10 -31.65 15.54
C HIS A 837 -23.53 -31.26 15.90
N ASP A 838 -23.76 -29.97 16.18
CA ASP A 838 -25.08 -29.42 16.51
C ASP A 838 -26.11 -29.72 15.42
N GLU A 839 -27.19 -30.37 15.81
CA GLU A 839 -28.20 -30.92 14.91
C GLU A 839 -29.05 -29.83 14.25
N ASN A 840 -29.33 -28.73 14.96
CA ASN A 840 -30.05 -27.59 14.38
C ASN A 840 -29.18 -26.87 13.33
N ALA A 841 -27.91 -26.60 13.63
CA ALA A 841 -26.97 -26.01 12.68
C ALA A 841 -26.80 -26.90 11.45
N TRP A 842 -26.68 -28.21 11.64
CA TRP A 842 -26.62 -29.17 10.53
C TRP A 842 -27.90 -29.13 9.69
N ALA A 843 -29.08 -29.14 10.32
CA ALA A 843 -30.36 -29.01 9.63
C ALA A 843 -30.49 -27.69 8.84
N MET A 844 -29.87 -26.62 9.33
CA MET A 844 -29.82 -25.30 8.67
C MET A 844 -28.76 -25.19 7.55
N GLY A 845 -28.06 -26.26 7.20
CA GLY A 845 -27.05 -26.28 6.14
C GLY A 845 -25.60 -26.13 6.65
N GLY A 846 -25.38 -26.27 7.95
CA GLY A 846 -24.06 -26.24 8.58
C GLY A 846 -23.51 -24.85 8.91
N VAL A 847 -24.24 -23.79 8.58
CA VAL A 847 -23.87 -22.39 8.84
C VAL A 847 -24.93 -21.74 9.72
N ALA A 848 -24.63 -21.56 11.01
CA ALA A 848 -25.54 -20.93 11.97
C ALA A 848 -24.79 -20.05 12.96
N GLY A 849 -25.49 -19.09 13.57
CA GLY A 849 -24.86 -18.13 14.49
C GLY A 849 -24.37 -18.75 15.81
N HIS A 850 -24.86 -19.94 16.17
CA HIS A 850 -24.52 -20.60 17.43
C HIS A 850 -23.48 -21.72 17.31
N ALA A 851 -23.29 -22.30 16.11
CA ALA A 851 -22.42 -23.44 15.83
C ALA A 851 -22.08 -23.57 14.32
N GLY A 852 -21.07 -24.36 13.97
CA GLY A 852 -20.69 -24.67 12.58
C GLY A 852 -19.24 -24.39 12.21
N LEU A 853 -18.52 -23.65 13.06
CA LEU A 853 -17.11 -23.35 12.85
C LEU A 853 -16.24 -24.58 13.10
N PHE A 854 -15.32 -24.82 12.16
CA PHE A 854 -14.16 -25.68 12.32
C PHE A 854 -12.90 -24.82 12.35
N SER A 855 -11.94 -25.14 13.21
CA SER A 855 -10.71 -24.35 13.34
C SER A 855 -9.55 -25.16 13.94
N THR A 856 -8.35 -24.57 13.90
CA THR A 856 -7.13 -25.07 14.55
C THR A 856 -6.76 -24.19 15.74
N ALA A 857 -5.90 -24.71 16.61
CA ALA A 857 -5.41 -23.95 17.76
C ALA A 857 -4.60 -22.71 17.34
N ALA A 858 -3.84 -22.80 16.24
CA ALA A 858 -3.04 -21.70 15.72
C ALA A 858 -3.90 -20.55 15.16
N ASP A 859 -4.97 -20.87 14.42
CA ASP A 859 -5.90 -19.88 13.91
C ASP A 859 -6.63 -19.14 15.04
N LEU A 860 -7.14 -19.88 16.03
CA LEU A 860 -7.79 -19.27 17.19
C LEU A 860 -6.81 -18.46 18.04
N ALA A 861 -5.53 -18.84 18.09
CA ALA A 861 -4.49 -18.05 18.75
C ALA A 861 -4.30 -16.68 18.09
N ALA A 862 -4.29 -16.61 16.75
CA ALA A 862 -4.25 -15.33 16.03
C ALA A 862 -5.46 -14.43 16.36
N PHE A 863 -6.66 -15.02 16.41
CA PHE A 863 -7.87 -14.32 16.84
C PHE A 863 -7.78 -13.80 18.28
N CYS A 864 -7.29 -14.62 19.22
CA CYS A 864 -7.09 -14.20 20.62
C CYS A 864 -6.05 -13.07 20.73
N GLN A 865 -4.96 -13.15 19.97
CA GLN A 865 -3.93 -12.12 19.96
C GLN A 865 -4.46 -10.80 19.37
N MET A 866 -5.31 -10.84 18.34
CA MET A 866 -5.98 -9.65 17.82
C MET A 866 -6.77 -8.93 18.92
N LEU A 867 -7.51 -9.67 19.74
CA LEU A 867 -8.28 -9.10 20.84
C LEU A 867 -7.38 -8.51 21.94
N LEU A 868 -6.28 -9.19 22.30
CA LEU A 868 -5.29 -8.66 23.25
C LEU A 868 -4.60 -7.39 22.74
N ASN A 869 -4.34 -7.30 21.44
CA ASN A 869 -3.76 -6.13 20.77
C ASN A 869 -4.77 -4.99 20.56
N GLY A 870 -5.93 -5.04 21.21
CA GLY A 870 -6.97 -4.01 21.08
C GLY A 870 -7.57 -3.94 19.68
N GLY A 871 -7.57 -5.04 18.94
CA GLY A 871 -8.21 -5.15 17.63
C GLY A 871 -7.27 -5.15 16.43
N LEU A 872 -5.96 -5.08 16.67
CA LEU A 872 -4.92 -5.10 15.64
C LEU A 872 -4.22 -6.46 15.53
N TYR A 873 -4.04 -6.93 14.31
CA TYR A 873 -3.13 -8.06 14.03
C TYR A 873 -2.58 -7.91 12.62
N THR A 874 -1.28 -8.21 12.41
CA THR A 874 -0.63 -8.02 11.10
C THR A 874 -0.84 -6.64 10.47
N HIS A 875 -0.84 -5.58 11.30
CA HIS A 875 -1.18 -4.22 10.87
C HIS A 875 -2.55 -4.10 10.20
N GLN A 876 -3.55 -4.84 10.65
CA GLN A 876 -4.94 -4.65 10.22
C GLN A 876 -5.82 -4.51 11.45
N ARG A 877 -6.62 -3.43 11.50
CA ARG A 877 -7.58 -3.22 12.58
C ARG A 877 -8.90 -3.88 12.22
N ILE A 878 -9.21 -4.97 12.90
CA ILE A 878 -10.43 -5.76 12.73
C ILE A 878 -11.58 -5.14 13.53
N LEU A 879 -11.28 -4.68 14.75
CA LEU A 879 -12.21 -4.01 15.64
C LEU A 879 -11.55 -2.78 16.29
N PRO A 880 -12.30 -1.70 16.52
CA PRO A 880 -11.83 -0.63 17.39
C PRO A 880 -11.66 -1.12 18.84
N ARG A 881 -10.65 -0.63 19.55
CA ARG A 881 -10.37 -1.02 20.95
C ARG A 881 -11.57 -0.76 21.86
N ASN A 882 -12.20 0.40 21.74
CA ASN A 882 -13.39 0.74 22.52
C ASN A 882 -14.56 -0.24 22.30
N THR A 883 -14.65 -0.84 21.11
CA THR A 883 -15.66 -1.85 20.78
C THR A 883 -15.31 -3.17 21.46
N ILE A 884 -14.03 -3.58 21.46
CA ILE A 884 -13.58 -4.76 22.21
C ILE A 884 -13.85 -4.57 23.70
N GLU A 885 -13.50 -3.41 24.27
CA GLU A 885 -13.76 -3.08 25.68
C GLU A 885 -15.25 -3.13 26.00
N LEU A 886 -16.11 -2.55 25.16
CA LEU A 886 -17.56 -2.63 25.32
C LEU A 886 -18.06 -4.09 25.31
N PHE A 887 -17.59 -4.91 24.38
CA PHE A 887 -18.07 -6.28 24.23
C PHE A 887 -17.51 -7.26 25.26
N THR A 888 -16.37 -6.94 25.87
CA THR A 888 -15.69 -7.79 26.86
C THR A 888 -15.93 -7.33 28.31
N SER A 889 -16.52 -6.14 28.50
CA SER A 889 -16.88 -5.64 29.82
C SER A 889 -18.05 -6.41 30.45
N ARG A 890 -17.95 -6.66 31.76
CA ARG A 890 -19.02 -7.25 32.57
C ARG A 890 -20.29 -6.40 32.47
N GLN A 891 -21.40 -7.03 32.15
CA GLN A 891 -22.72 -6.42 32.09
C GLN A 891 -23.44 -6.58 33.45
N ALA A 892 -24.20 -5.56 33.83
CA ALA A 892 -25.10 -5.65 34.98
C ALA A 892 -26.38 -6.39 34.56
N LEU A 893 -26.53 -7.65 34.98
CA LEU A 893 -27.66 -8.51 34.61
C LEU A 893 -28.41 -8.98 35.86
N ALA A 894 -29.74 -9.12 35.77
CA ALA A 894 -30.51 -9.77 36.82
C ALA A 894 -30.26 -11.29 36.76
N GLY A 895 -29.65 -11.85 37.82
CA GLY A 895 -29.46 -13.29 37.97
C GLY A 895 -28.21 -13.90 37.31
N GLY A 896 -27.18 -13.11 36.98
CA GLY A 896 -25.91 -13.64 36.47
C GLY A 896 -24.88 -12.56 36.12
N THR A 897 -23.71 -12.97 35.63
CA THR A 897 -22.67 -12.05 35.13
C THR A 897 -22.09 -12.56 33.82
N ARG A 898 -22.20 -11.75 32.76
CA ARG A 898 -21.64 -12.03 31.42
C ARG A 898 -21.10 -10.76 30.78
N ALA A 899 -20.37 -10.92 29.70
CA ALA A 899 -20.07 -9.84 28.75
C ALA A 899 -20.90 -10.06 27.46
N LEU A 900 -20.81 -9.15 26.48
CA LEU A 900 -21.63 -9.25 25.26
C LEU A 900 -21.12 -10.39 24.36
N GLY A 901 -21.81 -11.53 24.39
CA GLY A 901 -21.42 -12.75 23.68
C GLY A 901 -20.26 -13.52 24.30
N TRP A 902 -19.83 -13.12 25.50
CA TRP A 902 -18.71 -13.70 26.22
C TRP A 902 -19.10 -14.08 27.66
N THR A 903 -18.42 -15.08 28.21
CA THR A 903 -18.47 -15.43 29.64
C THR A 903 -17.34 -14.71 30.37
N VAL A 904 -17.53 -14.42 31.66
CA VAL A 904 -16.52 -13.81 32.54
C VAL A 904 -16.27 -14.72 33.75
N PRO A 905 -15.17 -14.54 34.51
CA PRO A 905 -14.89 -15.37 35.67
C PRO A 905 -15.92 -15.19 36.79
N THR A 906 -16.31 -16.33 37.35
CA THR A 906 -17.16 -16.57 38.52
C THR A 906 -16.52 -17.69 39.34
N GLU A 907 -17.01 -17.96 40.56
CA GLU A 907 -16.42 -18.93 41.48
C GLU A 907 -16.22 -20.33 40.85
N ASP A 908 -17.23 -20.85 40.12
CA ASP A 908 -17.17 -22.15 39.43
C ASP A 908 -16.85 -22.04 37.93
N SER A 909 -16.16 -20.98 37.51
CA SER A 909 -15.94 -20.74 36.07
C SER A 909 -14.93 -21.69 35.45
N SER A 910 -15.14 -22.00 34.16
CA SER A 910 -14.20 -22.80 33.39
C SER A 910 -12.82 -22.16 33.22
N SER A 911 -12.63 -20.88 33.58
CA SER A 911 -11.32 -20.19 33.62
C SER A 911 -10.42 -20.62 34.77
N GLY A 912 -10.93 -21.38 35.73
CA GLY A 912 -10.21 -21.65 36.97
C GLY A 912 -10.17 -20.42 37.89
N ARG A 913 -9.30 -20.48 38.89
CA ARG A 913 -9.21 -19.56 40.02
C ARG A 913 -8.33 -18.35 39.74
N TYR A 914 -7.36 -18.46 38.83
CA TYR A 914 -6.27 -17.47 38.73
C TYR A 914 -6.39 -16.46 37.57
N PHE A 915 -7.36 -16.61 36.68
CA PHE A 915 -7.67 -15.60 35.66
C PHE A 915 -8.20 -14.30 36.30
N SER A 916 -7.84 -13.14 35.73
CA SER A 916 -8.20 -11.83 36.30
C SER A 916 -9.69 -11.52 36.17
N ALA A 917 -10.19 -10.57 36.96
CA ALA A 917 -11.61 -10.16 36.90
C ALA A 917 -12.02 -9.59 35.52
N ARG A 918 -11.07 -9.02 34.77
CA ARG A 918 -11.25 -8.48 33.42
C ARG A 918 -11.10 -9.51 32.30
N SER A 919 -10.75 -10.76 32.63
CA SER A 919 -10.70 -11.82 31.63
C SER A 919 -12.09 -12.21 31.13
N TYR A 920 -12.10 -12.84 29.97
CA TYR A 920 -13.32 -13.30 29.30
C TYR A 920 -13.01 -14.54 28.46
N GLY A 921 -14.03 -15.34 28.22
CA GLY A 921 -13.86 -16.61 27.52
C GLY A 921 -15.16 -17.27 27.14
N HIS A 922 -15.05 -18.45 26.56
CA HIS A 922 -16.19 -19.26 26.15
C HIS A 922 -15.78 -20.73 26.01
N THR A 923 -16.73 -21.65 26.19
CA THR A 923 -16.54 -23.10 26.02
C THR A 923 -17.33 -23.63 24.83
N GLY A 924 -16.83 -24.65 24.13
CA GLY A 924 -17.57 -25.41 23.11
C GLY A 924 -18.03 -26.77 23.63
N PHE A 925 -19.21 -27.23 23.21
CA PHE A 925 -19.78 -28.51 23.62
C PHE A 925 -18.91 -29.73 23.24
N SER A 926 -18.16 -29.61 22.13
CA SER A 926 -17.21 -30.62 21.65
C SER A 926 -15.98 -30.82 22.54
N GLY A 927 -15.82 -30.00 23.59
CA GLY A 927 -14.68 -30.07 24.53
C GLY A 927 -13.66 -28.96 24.35
N THR A 928 -13.97 -27.95 23.54
CA THR A 928 -13.09 -26.81 23.25
C THR A 928 -13.28 -25.66 24.25
N SER A 929 -12.32 -24.76 24.39
CA SER A 929 -12.45 -23.50 25.13
C SER A 929 -11.43 -22.45 24.70
N ILE A 930 -11.81 -21.18 24.88
CA ILE A 930 -10.93 -20.00 24.76
C ILE A 930 -11.09 -19.17 26.03
N TRP A 931 -9.99 -18.75 26.63
CA TRP A 931 -9.96 -17.76 27.69
C TRP A 931 -8.84 -16.74 27.45
N ILE A 932 -9.14 -15.46 27.63
CA ILE A 932 -8.25 -14.33 27.35
C ILE A 932 -8.22 -13.43 28.59
N ASP A 933 -7.02 -13.11 29.07
CA ASP A 933 -6.75 -12.24 30.21
C ASP A 933 -5.90 -11.04 29.76
N PRO A 934 -6.53 -9.88 29.47
CA PRO A 934 -5.81 -8.67 29.08
C PRO A 934 -4.88 -8.11 30.15
N GLU A 935 -5.14 -8.36 31.44
CA GLU A 935 -4.26 -7.87 32.52
C GLU A 935 -2.94 -8.64 32.59
N LYS A 936 -2.98 -9.94 32.23
CA LYS A 936 -1.81 -10.81 32.22
C LYS A 936 -1.16 -10.94 30.84
N GLU A 937 -1.72 -10.31 29.80
CA GLU A 937 -1.33 -10.51 28.40
C GLU A 937 -1.29 -11.99 28.00
N LEU A 938 -2.31 -12.74 28.45
CA LEU A 938 -2.40 -14.20 28.36
C LEU A 938 -3.67 -14.63 27.62
N PHE A 939 -3.57 -15.64 26.78
CA PHE A 939 -4.72 -16.44 26.37
C PHE A 939 -4.41 -17.94 26.41
N VAL A 940 -5.46 -18.74 26.61
CA VAL A 940 -5.42 -20.20 26.55
C VAL A 940 -6.53 -20.69 25.64
N VAL A 941 -6.14 -21.46 24.62
CA VAL A 941 -7.03 -22.18 23.72
C VAL A 941 -6.83 -23.67 23.95
N LEU A 942 -7.88 -24.38 24.33
CA LEU A 942 -7.86 -25.84 24.48
C LEU A 942 -8.83 -26.43 23.47
N LEU A 943 -8.33 -27.19 22.50
CA LEU A 943 -9.14 -27.91 21.53
C LEU A 943 -9.07 -29.41 21.80
N THR A 944 -10.22 -30.04 22.03
CA THR A 944 -10.33 -31.49 22.24
C THR A 944 -11.54 -32.00 21.49
N ASN A 945 -11.65 -33.32 21.35
CA ASN A 945 -12.85 -33.99 20.88
C ASN A 945 -13.48 -34.85 21.98
N ARG A 946 -13.81 -34.24 23.14
CA ARG A 946 -14.35 -34.94 24.33
C ARG A 946 -15.62 -35.73 24.05
N VAL A 947 -16.40 -35.31 23.05
CA VAL A 947 -17.65 -35.97 22.63
C VAL A 947 -17.37 -37.32 21.97
N TYR A 948 -16.13 -37.61 21.55
CA TYR A 948 -15.83 -38.90 20.96
C TYR A 948 -15.56 -39.94 22.05
N PRO A 949 -16.19 -41.14 22.00
CA PRO A 949 -17.21 -41.56 21.04
C PRO A 949 -18.64 -41.12 21.41
N THR A 950 -18.90 -40.76 22.67
CA THR A 950 -20.22 -40.36 23.22
C THR A 950 -20.23 -38.96 23.85
N ARG A 951 -21.32 -38.22 23.66
CA ARG A 951 -21.56 -36.91 24.32
C ARG A 951 -21.78 -36.98 25.83
N GLU A 952 -22.01 -38.15 26.41
CA GLU A 952 -22.24 -38.33 27.86
C GLU A 952 -20.94 -38.36 28.71
N ASN A 953 -19.76 -38.18 28.10
CA ASN A 953 -18.51 -37.97 28.85
C ASN A 953 -18.35 -36.51 29.34
N GLU A 954 -18.56 -36.26 30.63
CA GLU A 954 -18.54 -34.90 31.21
C GLU A 954 -17.23 -34.51 31.91
N LYS A 955 -16.19 -35.36 31.89
CA LYS A 955 -14.90 -35.12 32.58
C LYS A 955 -14.24 -33.79 32.21
N ILE A 956 -14.50 -33.27 31.01
CA ILE A 956 -13.98 -31.99 30.52
C ILE A 956 -14.36 -30.79 31.41
N ALA A 957 -15.48 -30.88 32.15
CA ALA A 957 -15.97 -29.79 33.00
C ALA A 957 -14.96 -29.40 34.09
N GLN A 958 -14.35 -30.40 34.74
CA GLN A 958 -13.33 -30.20 35.79
C GLN A 958 -11.92 -29.96 35.20
N LEU A 959 -11.66 -30.46 33.99
CA LEU A 959 -10.35 -30.34 33.37
C LEU A 959 -10.04 -28.95 32.84
N ARG A 960 -11.02 -28.24 32.26
CA ARG A 960 -10.82 -26.86 31.78
C ARG A 960 -10.25 -25.94 32.86
N PRO A 961 -10.89 -25.76 34.03
CA PRO A 961 -10.35 -24.90 35.07
C PRO A 961 -8.98 -25.38 35.57
N ALA A 962 -8.77 -26.70 35.70
CA ALA A 962 -7.48 -27.25 36.13
C ALA A 962 -6.34 -26.95 35.13
N VAL A 963 -6.60 -27.03 33.82
CA VAL A 963 -5.61 -26.68 32.78
C VAL A 963 -5.30 -25.19 32.82
N HIS A 964 -6.33 -24.33 32.93
CA HIS A 964 -6.12 -22.88 33.04
C HIS A 964 -5.31 -22.51 34.28
N ASP A 965 -5.65 -23.08 35.45
CA ASP A 965 -4.90 -22.87 36.69
C ASP A 965 -3.45 -23.31 36.54
N ALA A 966 -3.21 -24.51 36.00
CA ALA A 966 -1.87 -25.03 35.81
C ALA A 966 -1.02 -24.18 34.85
N VAL A 967 -1.63 -23.58 33.82
CA VAL A 967 -0.94 -22.62 32.93
C VAL A 967 -0.55 -21.35 33.69
N VAL A 968 -1.47 -20.77 34.46
CA VAL A 968 -1.21 -19.52 35.20
C VAL A 968 -0.16 -19.75 36.30
N GLU A 969 -0.22 -20.89 36.99
CA GLU A 969 0.78 -21.33 37.97
C GLU A 969 2.15 -21.55 37.32
N ALA A 970 2.20 -22.27 36.20
CA ALA A 970 3.42 -22.54 35.44
C ALA A 970 4.13 -21.27 34.95
N LEU A 971 3.38 -20.21 34.66
CA LEU A 971 3.92 -18.91 34.25
C LEU A 971 4.24 -18.00 35.44
N GLY A 972 4.02 -18.45 36.69
CA GLY A 972 4.29 -17.66 37.89
C GLY A 972 3.35 -16.45 38.04
N LEU A 973 2.13 -16.53 37.51
CA LEU A 973 1.17 -15.42 37.43
C LEU A 973 0.09 -15.46 38.53
N VAL A 974 0.30 -16.27 39.57
CA VAL A 974 -0.60 -16.37 40.72
C VAL A 974 -0.54 -15.08 41.56
N PRO A 975 -1.67 -14.49 41.97
CA PRO A 975 -1.67 -13.29 42.82
C PRO A 975 -0.92 -13.50 44.14
N ALA A 976 -0.11 -12.52 44.56
CA ALA A 976 0.75 -12.57 45.76
C ALA A 976 0.02 -12.57 47.14
N ARG A 977 -1.23 -13.02 47.21
CA ARG A 977 -2.03 -13.08 48.45
C ARG A 977 -2.70 -14.44 48.74
N GLN A 978 -2.29 -15.51 48.08
CA GLN A 978 -2.81 -16.87 48.35
C GLN A 978 -1.74 -17.92 48.71
N THR A 979 -0.54 -17.51 49.12
CA THR A 979 0.49 -18.42 49.66
C THR A 979 0.41 -18.63 51.17
N ALA A 980 -0.66 -18.16 51.84
CA ALA A 980 -0.92 -18.44 53.24
C ALA A 980 -2.36 -18.91 53.44
N ARG A 981 -2.57 -20.22 53.33
CA ARG A 981 -3.53 -20.99 54.14
C ARG A 981 -3.21 -22.47 54.05
#